data_AF-A0A662HT35-F1
#
_entry.id   AF-A0A662HT35-F1
#
_cell.length_a   1.000
_cell.length_b   1.000
_cell.length_c   1.000
_cell.angle_alpha   90.00
_cell.angle_beta   90.00
_cell.angle_gamma   90.00
#
_symmetry.space_group_name_H-M   'P 1'
#
loop_
_entity.id
_entity.type
_entity.pdbx_description
1 polymer ?
#
loop_
_entity_poly.entity_id
_entity_poly.type
_entity_poly.pdbx_seq_one_letter_code
_entity_poly.pdbx_strand_id
1 'polypeptide(L)'
;MKLLFLGSGPTKPVVRPGARNTRTNSSLLIETDVGNLLIDCTPQIELQVRRNYPGSREDFIEKLKAVFITHGHKDCIGGIPTLNSWLKEADKVINLYASRQTWNVIREKFSEQSLSQFNEAIARCDVPIMICGLKVVPFRVIHAEPFPTGRKFPTFAYFVTNAQSFVYAEDFEAIPKESEKYFSRADLLIIDAAINNLKRKEDGSIEATGRCIRGHNNVTQALQVVKKYEPKAAILTQLGHTFPTYRESVNLVRDYWYQIKDDCESEVHLSFDGMEVDLERELELRETSFLAMSFDGIVENVHQFFGSPGGKLHLASKIVERIPPHRIYVEPFAGAAAVFFKKPEFVSEKEVLGDLDSDIAFAYRFVKNLTEEKLRRLKQLDWTPKKEKFEELAAKQPKDDVERFYRFIYLNRYSFGKGGAPKGFAQKSPNEWVGDAFFDNLSRVKERLQNVTIRCADYRQLLEEFDSEDTFFYLDPPYPEEWPLEKGSFYKNAEKEYEELHDRLTKLKGKFVLSVNNLPWIRELFSDFHIYRVVGYRTMQKGPNYGRQELLITNFELDRKPMMEALYLVKPHAELIYKGEKKLIVKKRLFKNMLDRDLYLVDNEKCYGLIRLTKAYPITREEFEKLRAKHKISDEEAEEWWGNFTKLYAYEFEFKPYKEPKPIKLPKGAQTFVKRIEFLRGFDIEFEPVELIKDLHNYDPRKATNEQLADDFRILCAWYATKKRGGKLKYSLEDIINVARLIYKEIERRKARGEMKHEWHPERMKPYARELFYIVSEGINVPKIKELISKVVVLKGSEGEAEDKILVVDTNLGLEHALRFGRDGYETYFAIVHGWAYPKTQDEICGYGFSEIKKIWDWGEGLEKGANIVVFTDSGFGHLAEWLRSKGYHVIGAESRGDRLELDRAYLRQILSKLGIKAPPGKVVKGVSGVARAIRQASGKVYVKVSRVRGDVETFSASSPEEAEVMLSKGAFRVLGEDAEFIVEKALDGIEIGVDAWFNGKEFVPVVADTVEMKGSG
;
A
#
# COMPACT_ATOMS: atom_id res chain seq x y z
N MET A 1 -21.34 31.51 0.41
CA MET A 1 -20.48 32.02 1.50
C MET A 1 -20.05 30.82 2.30
N LYS A 2 -18.74 30.62 2.42
CA LYS A 2 -18.17 29.45 3.07
C LYS A 2 -17.22 29.89 4.18
N LEU A 3 -17.29 29.22 5.32
CA LEU A 3 -16.43 29.47 6.46
C LEU A 3 -15.41 28.34 6.57
N LEU A 4 -14.14 28.69 6.71
CA LEU A 4 -13.04 27.74 6.91
C LEU A 4 -12.32 28.09 8.21
N PHE A 5 -12.34 27.17 9.16
CA PHE A 5 -11.61 27.30 10.42
C PHE A 5 -10.13 27.01 10.19
N LEU A 6 -9.34 28.04 9.92
CA LEU A 6 -7.89 27.92 9.80
C LEU A 6 -7.26 27.49 11.13
N GLY A 7 -7.85 27.90 12.25
CA GLY A 7 -7.56 27.39 13.59
C GLY A 7 -8.78 27.47 14.50
N SER A 8 -8.78 26.71 15.60
CA SER A 8 -9.94 26.50 16.47
C SER A 8 -9.63 26.44 17.99
N GLY A 9 -8.37 26.65 18.35
CA GLY A 9 -7.82 26.42 19.70
C GLY A 9 -7.53 27.70 20.47
N PRO A 10 -7.20 27.57 21.76
CA PRO A 10 -6.96 28.71 22.65
C PRO A 10 -5.57 29.32 22.43
N THR A 11 -5.19 30.31 23.25
CA THR A 11 -3.88 31.00 23.22
C THR A 11 -2.68 30.05 23.16
N LYS A 12 -2.72 28.93 23.91
CA LYS A 12 -1.73 27.84 23.78
C LYS A 12 -2.29 26.75 22.88
N PRO A 13 -1.74 26.53 21.68
CA PRO A 13 -2.27 25.53 20.77
C PRO A 13 -2.21 24.13 21.38
N VAL A 14 -3.25 23.34 21.13
CA VAL A 14 -3.28 21.91 21.46
C VAL A 14 -2.70 21.17 20.26
N VAL A 15 -1.40 20.93 20.23
CA VAL A 15 -0.74 20.26 19.09
C VAL A 15 -0.69 18.75 19.35
N ARG A 16 -1.42 17.94 18.56
CA ARG A 16 -1.44 16.47 18.65
C ARG A 16 -1.41 15.83 17.25
N PRO A 17 -0.24 15.73 16.63
CA PRO A 17 -0.11 15.49 15.20
C PRO A 17 -0.97 14.34 14.67
N GLY A 18 -1.76 14.60 13.62
CA GLY A 18 -2.63 13.61 12.97
C GLY A 18 -4.02 13.41 13.60
N ALA A 19 -4.31 14.00 14.77
CA ALA A 19 -5.61 13.92 15.43
C ALA A 19 -6.50 15.15 15.13
N ARG A 20 -7.82 14.95 15.02
CA ARG A 20 -8.83 16.04 15.01
C ARG A 20 -8.80 16.93 16.26
N ASN A 21 -8.11 16.49 17.32
CA ASN A 21 -7.86 17.28 18.53
C ASN A 21 -6.67 18.25 18.39
N THR A 22 -5.99 18.29 17.23
CA THR A 22 -4.98 19.30 16.94
C THR A 22 -5.65 20.62 16.66
N ARG A 23 -5.49 21.57 17.59
CA ARG A 23 -6.09 22.91 17.53
C ARG A 23 -5.02 23.99 17.62
N THR A 24 -4.81 24.68 16.52
CA THR A 24 -4.00 25.91 16.44
C THR A 24 -4.84 27.11 16.89
N ASN A 25 -4.24 28.26 17.20
CA ASN A 25 -4.94 29.46 17.66
C ASN A 25 -6.16 29.80 16.78
N SER A 26 -7.29 30.19 17.37
CA SER A 26 -8.52 30.44 16.61
C SER A 26 -8.33 31.45 15.49
N SER A 27 -8.74 31.08 14.28
CA SER A 27 -8.65 31.90 13.07
C SER A 27 -9.69 31.44 12.06
N LEU A 28 -10.44 32.38 11.50
CA LEU A 28 -11.52 32.09 10.57
C LEU A 28 -11.25 32.75 9.22
N LEU A 29 -11.28 31.96 8.15
CA LEU A 29 -11.31 32.47 6.78
C LEU A 29 -12.76 32.44 6.28
N ILE A 30 -13.25 33.58 5.81
CA ILE A 30 -14.57 33.71 5.19
C ILE A 30 -14.36 33.81 3.68
N GLU A 31 -14.79 32.78 2.96
CA GLU A 31 -14.69 32.70 1.50
C GLU A 31 -15.97 33.20 0.84
N THR A 32 -15.80 34.11 -0.13
CA THR A 32 -16.88 34.63 -0.99
C THR A 32 -16.41 34.66 -2.44
N ASP A 33 -17.36 34.79 -3.36
CA ASP A 33 -17.07 34.86 -4.80
C ASP A 33 -16.21 36.08 -5.20
N VAL A 34 -16.15 37.11 -4.33
CA VAL A 34 -15.42 38.37 -4.59
C VAL A 34 -14.03 38.36 -3.94
N GLY A 35 -13.82 37.52 -2.93
CA GLY A 35 -12.57 37.36 -2.22
C GLY A 35 -12.73 37.08 -0.74
N ASN A 36 -11.62 36.73 -0.10
CA ASN A 36 -11.63 36.15 1.23
C ASN A 36 -11.37 37.20 2.31
N LEU A 37 -11.97 37.04 3.49
CA LEU A 37 -11.69 37.83 4.69
C LEU A 37 -11.08 36.92 5.75
N LEU A 38 -10.03 37.38 6.41
CA LEU A 38 -9.43 36.68 7.55
C LEU A 38 -9.88 37.35 8.85
N ILE A 39 -10.37 36.57 9.82
CA ILE A 39 -10.53 36.99 11.21
C ILE A 39 -9.38 36.38 12.02
N ASP A 40 -8.63 37.25 12.69
CA ASP A 40 -7.43 37.00 13.48
C ASP A 40 -6.24 36.42 12.70
N CYS A 41 -5.10 37.10 12.80
CA CYS A 41 -3.83 36.75 12.15
C CYS A 41 -2.88 36.15 13.20
N THR A 42 -3.04 34.86 13.44
CA THR A 42 -2.43 34.17 14.59
C THR A 42 -0.94 33.85 14.37
N PRO A 43 -0.15 33.60 15.43
CA PRO A 43 1.25 33.20 15.31
C PRO A 43 1.49 31.97 14.41
N GLN A 44 0.47 31.14 14.20
CA GLN A 44 0.55 29.91 13.41
C GLN A 44 -0.02 30.07 11.99
N ILE A 45 -0.27 31.28 11.51
CA ILE A 45 -0.93 31.52 10.21
C ILE A 45 -0.27 30.75 9.05
N GLU A 46 1.07 30.62 9.05
CA GLU A 46 1.79 29.80 8.08
C GLU A 46 1.39 28.33 8.12
N LEU A 47 1.40 27.74 9.32
CA LEU A 47 0.98 26.36 9.51
C LEU A 47 -0.50 26.18 9.16
N GLN A 48 -1.34 27.13 9.55
CA GLN A 48 -2.79 27.08 9.35
C GLN A 48 -3.18 27.14 7.88
N VAL A 49 -2.64 28.11 7.14
CA VAL A 49 -2.87 28.21 5.69
C VAL A 49 -2.33 26.96 5.01
N ARG A 50 -1.09 26.55 5.32
CA ARG A 50 -0.49 25.36 4.70
C ARG A 50 -1.28 24.07 4.95
N ARG A 51 -1.91 23.95 6.13
CA ARG A 51 -2.61 22.73 6.55
C ARG A 51 -4.08 22.71 6.13
N ASN A 52 -4.76 23.84 6.24
CA ASN A 52 -6.22 23.90 6.22
C ASN A 52 -6.77 24.67 5.00
N TYR A 53 -5.99 25.52 4.34
CA TYR A 53 -6.44 26.21 3.14
C TYR A 53 -6.28 25.33 1.88
N PRO A 54 -7.32 25.17 1.05
CA PRO A 54 -7.27 24.26 -0.11
C PRO A 54 -6.42 24.78 -1.28
N GLY A 55 -6.10 26.08 -1.31
CA GLY A 55 -5.25 26.70 -2.33
C GLY A 55 -3.78 26.78 -1.93
N SER A 56 -2.93 27.31 -2.83
CA SER A 56 -1.55 27.64 -2.45
C SER A 56 -1.51 28.89 -1.57
N ARG A 57 -0.35 29.17 -0.96
CA ARG A 57 -0.11 30.43 -0.24
C ARG A 57 -0.35 31.64 -1.14
N GLU A 58 0.04 31.55 -2.41
CA GLU A 58 -0.14 32.59 -3.41
C GLU A 58 -1.63 32.81 -3.71
N ASP A 59 -2.41 31.72 -3.88
CA ASP A 59 -3.87 31.78 -4.05
C ASP A 59 -4.57 32.39 -2.82
N PHE A 60 -4.12 32.01 -1.61
CA PHE A 60 -4.60 32.59 -0.35
C PHE A 60 -4.38 34.11 -0.35
N ILE A 61 -3.16 34.54 -0.67
CA ILE A 61 -2.79 35.96 -0.69
C ILE A 61 -3.52 36.71 -1.77
N GLU A 62 -3.68 36.15 -2.98
CA GLU A 62 -4.40 36.77 -4.08
C GLU A 62 -5.87 37.04 -3.72
N LYS A 63 -6.53 36.05 -3.09
CA LYS A 63 -7.94 36.14 -2.70
C LYS A 63 -8.18 36.96 -1.43
N LEU A 64 -7.23 37.01 -0.50
CA LEU A 64 -7.38 37.74 0.77
C LEU A 64 -7.57 39.25 0.54
N LYS A 65 -8.72 39.82 0.90
CA LYS A 65 -9.02 41.24 0.68
C LYS A 65 -8.85 42.11 1.92
N ALA A 66 -9.05 41.54 3.11
CA ALA A 66 -8.84 42.24 4.36
C ALA A 66 -8.65 41.28 5.53
N VAL A 67 -8.09 41.82 6.61
CA VAL A 67 -7.95 41.15 7.91
C VAL A 67 -8.76 41.91 8.94
N PHE A 68 -9.50 41.19 9.78
CA PHE A 68 -10.22 41.72 10.93
C PHE A 68 -9.58 41.14 12.19
N ILE A 69 -9.27 41.98 13.18
CA ILE A 69 -8.65 41.54 14.43
C ILE A 69 -9.63 41.74 15.58
N THR A 70 -9.92 40.68 16.34
CA THR A 70 -10.82 40.73 17.50
C THR A 70 -10.23 41.57 18.63
N HIS A 71 -8.96 41.33 18.99
CA HIS A 71 -8.26 42.03 20.08
C HIS A 71 -6.72 41.93 19.99
N GLY A 72 -6.01 42.65 20.86
CA GLY A 72 -4.54 42.86 20.78
C GLY A 72 -3.64 41.80 21.42
N HIS A 73 -4.16 40.63 21.80
CA HIS A 73 -3.32 39.57 22.36
C HIS A 73 -2.51 38.84 21.27
N LYS A 74 -1.41 38.22 21.69
CA LYS A 74 -0.40 37.64 20.78
C LYS A 74 -0.97 36.52 19.91
N ASP A 75 -1.92 35.76 20.42
CA ASP A 75 -2.65 34.72 19.72
C ASP A 75 -3.51 35.23 18.56
N CYS A 76 -3.95 36.50 18.57
CA CYS A 76 -4.75 37.08 17.48
C CYS A 76 -3.93 37.89 16.47
N ILE A 77 -2.77 38.42 16.88
CA ILE A 77 -1.97 39.34 16.03
C ILE A 77 -0.56 38.84 15.72
N GLY A 78 -0.12 37.73 16.33
CA GLY A 78 1.27 37.29 16.25
C GLY A 78 1.73 36.85 14.86
N GLY A 79 0.81 36.61 13.93
CA GLY A 79 1.11 36.27 12.53
C GLY A 79 1.26 37.47 11.61
N ILE A 80 1.03 38.70 12.09
CA ILE A 80 1.12 39.93 11.30
C ILE A 80 2.46 40.03 10.54
N PRO A 81 3.64 39.81 11.15
CA PRO A 81 4.91 39.88 10.42
C PRO A 81 5.00 38.87 9.27
N THR A 82 4.53 37.64 9.49
CA THR A 82 4.51 36.58 8.49
C THR A 82 3.60 36.95 7.33
N LEU A 83 2.38 37.39 7.62
CA LEU A 83 1.43 37.80 6.60
C LEU A 83 1.90 39.05 5.83
N ASN A 84 2.51 40.03 6.52
CA ASN A 84 3.15 41.19 5.88
C ASN A 84 4.26 40.78 4.91
N SER A 85 5.08 39.78 5.26
CA SER A 85 6.10 39.24 4.34
C SER A 85 5.48 38.70 3.07
N TRP A 86 4.42 37.88 3.20
CA TRP A 86 3.74 37.29 2.04
C TRP A 86 3.05 38.34 1.17
N LEU A 87 2.41 39.33 1.80
CA LEU A 87 1.81 40.45 1.10
C LEU A 87 2.85 41.29 0.36
N LYS A 88 4.03 41.49 0.97
CA LYS A 88 5.14 42.23 0.36
C LYS A 88 5.75 41.48 -0.82
N GLU A 89 5.88 40.16 -0.72
CA GLU A 89 6.27 39.29 -1.83
C GLU A 89 5.30 39.39 -3.02
N ALA A 90 4.01 39.61 -2.73
CA ALA A 90 2.95 39.76 -3.73
C ALA A 90 2.66 41.22 -4.15
N ASP A 91 3.45 42.19 -3.66
CA ASP A 91 3.21 43.64 -3.84
C ASP A 91 1.76 44.06 -3.57
N LYS A 92 1.19 43.54 -2.48
CA LYS A 92 -0.23 43.66 -2.16
C LYS A 92 -0.45 44.33 -0.82
N VAL A 93 -1.12 45.49 -0.86
CA VAL A 93 -1.56 46.20 0.35
C VAL A 93 -3.03 45.89 0.61
N ILE A 94 -3.38 45.52 1.85
CA ILE A 94 -4.76 45.26 2.27
C ILE A 94 -5.12 46.04 3.53
N ASN A 95 -6.42 46.20 3.81
CA ASN A 95 -6.88 46.83 5.04
C ASN A 95 -6.83 45.85 6.21
N LEU A 96 -6.30 46.32 7.35
CA LEU A 96 -6.42 45.63 8.64
C LEU A 96 -7.40 46.41 9.52
N TYR A 97 -8.56 45.79 9.75
CA TYR A 97 -9.64 46.34 10.56
C TYR A 97 -9.47 45.92 12.02
N ALA A 98 -9.34 46.90 12.91
CA ALA A 98 -9.29 46.66 14.36
C ALA A 98 -9.79 47.88 15.13
N SER A 99 -10.10 47.70 16.42
CA SER A 99 -10.40 48.84 17.29
C SER A 99 -9.19 49.79 17.41
N ARG A 100 -9.42 51.06 17.75
CA ARG A 100 -8.31 52.03 17.95
C ARG A 100 -7.34 51.57 19.04
N GLN A 101 -7.86 50.94 20.10
CA GLN A 101 -7.04 50.39 21.17
C GLN A 101 -6.22 49.19 20.71
N THR A 102 -6.80 48.31 19.90
CA THR A 102 -6.08 47.17 19.31
C THR A 102 -4.96 47.65 18.39
N TRP A 103 -5.20 48.68 17.57
CA TRP A 103 -4.17 49.30 16.73
C TRP A 103 -3.03 49.91 17.54
N ASN A 104 -3.30 50.53 18.68
CA ASN A 104 -2.24 51.00 19.58
C ASN A 104 -1.35 49.84 20.04
N VAL A 105 -1.94 48.70 20.42
CA VAL A 105 -1.18 47.50 20.82
C VAL A 105 -0.38 46.92 19.65
N ILE A 106 -0.93 46.90 18.44
CA ILE A 106 -0.23 46.46 17.22
C ILE A 106 1.00 47.34 16.97
N ARG A 107 0.86 48.67 17.04
CA ARG A 107 1.96 49.62 16.85
C ARG A 107 3.03 49.55 17.94
N GLU A 108 2.63 49.24 19.17
CA GLU A 108 3.58 49.02 20.28
C GLU A 108 4.41 47.73 20.08
N LYS A 109 3.82 46.70 19.46
CA LYS A 109 4.44 45.36 19.33
C LYS A 109 5.20 45.16 18.02
N PHE A 110 4.84 45.84 16.94
CA PHE A 110 5.38 45.60 15.61
C PHE A 110 5.99 46.88 15.03
N SER A 111 7.13 46.73 14.34
CA SER A 111 7.78 47.84 13.64
C SER A 111 6.97 48.31 12.43
N GLU A 112 7.18 49.54 11.97
CA GLU A 112 6.57 50.07 10.74
C GLU A 112 6.82 49.15 9.54
N GLN A 113 8.01 48.56 9.44
CA GLN A 113 8.35 47.60 8.39
C GLN A 113 7.48 46.33 8.43
N SER A 114 7.10 45.87 9.63
CA SER A 114 6.24 44.70 9.81
C SER A 114 4.77 45.00 9.52
N LEU A 115 4.42 46.29 9.36
CA LEU A 115 3.07 46.77 9.08
C LEU A 115 2.94 47.38 7.68
N SER A 116 4.02 47.41 6.89
CA SER A 116 4.12 48.14 5.63
C SER A 116 3.08 47.77 4.55
N GLN A 117 2.49 46.58 4.63
CA GLN A 117 1.47 46.09 3.70
C GLN A 117 0.04 46.17 4.25
N PHE A 118 -0.14 46.76 5.42
CA PHE A 118 -1.44 46.92 6.06
C PHE A 118 -1.83 48.40 6.13
N ASN A 119 -2.93 48.74 5.47
CA ASN A 119 -3.59 50.02 5.69
C ASN A 119 -4.35 49.98 7.02
N GLU A 120 -4.14 51.02 7.84
CA GLU A 120 -4.86 51.18 9.09
C GLU A 120 -6.33 51.48 8.86
N ALA A 121 -7.20 50.52 9.22
CA ALA A 121 -8.64 50.71 9.21
C ALA A 121 -9.19 50.59 10.64
N ILE A 122 -9.74 51.70 11.15
CA ILE A 122 -10.34 51.73 12.49
C ILE A 122 -11.78 51.20 12.43
N ALA A 123 -11.98 50.01 12.96
CA ALA A 123 -13.31 49.43 13.19
C ALA A 123 -13.99 50.13 14.37
N ARG A 124 -15.24 50.55 14.18
CA ARG A 124 -16.07 51.18 15.22
C ARG A 124 -17.27 50.30 15.55
N CYS A 125 -17.61 50.26 16.84
CA CYS A 125 -18.77 49.51 17.33
C CYS A 125 -20.04 49.96 16.60
N ASP A 126 -20.87 49.01 16.19
CA ASP A 126 -22.16 49.21 15.51
C ASP A 126 -22.09 49.87 14.12
N VAL A 127 -20.89 50.18 13.61
CA VAL A 127 -20.70 50.78 12.28
C VAL A 127 -20.44 49.66 11.26
N PRO A 128 -21.34 49.45 10.28
CA PRO A 128 -21.18 48.39 9.31
C PRO A 128 -20.04 48.68 8.32
N ILE A 129 -19.26 47.64 8.02
CA ILE A 129 -18.20 47.64 7.01
C ILE A 129 -18.68 46.75 5.86
N MET A 130 -18.81 47.33 4.67
CA MET A 130 -19.21 46.60 3.46
C MET A 130 -17.96 46.15 2.70
N ILE A 131 -17.74 44.84 2.61
CA ILE A 131 -16.56 44.28 1.96
C ILE A 131 -16.83 42.87 1.42
N CYS A 132 -16.33 42.53 0.23
CA CYS A 132 -16.51 41.22 -0.40
C CYS A 132 -17.97 40.75 -0.55
N GLY A 133 -18.92 41.69 -0.68
CA GLY A 133 -20.36 41.40 -0.71
C GLY A 133 -20.97 41.08 0.67
N LEU A 134 -20.19 41.23 1.74
CA LEU A 134 -20.62 41.01 3.12
C LEU A 134 -20.80 42.33 3.86
N LYS A 135 -21.73 42.34 4.81
CA LYS A 135 -21.84 43.37 5.84
C LYS A 135 -21.23 42.83 7.13
N VAL A 136 -20.09 43.37 7.53
CA VAL A 136 -19.37 43.02 8.76
C VAL A 136 -19.61 44.14 9.79
N VAL A 137 -20.20 43.81 10.93
CA VAL A 137 -20.51 44.77 12.00
C VAL A 137 -19.70 44.41 13.25
N PRO A 138 -18.67 45.20 13.60
CA PRO A 138 -17.95 45.03 14.86
C PRO A 138 -18.82 45.44 16.04
N PHE A 139 -18.82 44.67 17.11
CA PHE A 139 -19.48 45.02 18.37
C PHE A 139 -18.68 44.52 19.57
N ARG A 140 -18.97 45.04 20.77
CA ARG A 140 -18.18 44.73 21.97
C ARG A 140 -18.67 43.49 22.70
N VAL A 141 -17.72 42.74 23.23
CA VAL A 141 -17.94 41.70 24.25
C VAL A 141 -17.06 41.98 25.47
N ILE A 142 -17.40 41.42 26.63
CA ILE A 142 -16.64 41.66 27.87
C ILE A 142 -15.56 40.58 28.02
N HIS A 143 -14.30 41.01 28.05
CA HIS A 143 -13.15 40.15 28.30
C HIS A 143 -12.44 40.55 29.62
N ALA A 144 -12.61 39.75 30.67
CA ALA A 144 -11.87 39.82 31.94
C ALA A 144 -11.85 41.20 32.66
N GLU A 145 -12.87 42.06 32.53
CA GLU A 145 -12.86 43.39 33.15
C GLU A 145 -13.26 43.42 34.63
N PRO A 146 -12.62 44.28 35.46
CA PRO A 146 -11.39 45.04 35.19
C PRO A 146 -10.14 44.24 35.56
N PHE A 147 -9.13 44.19 34.68
CA PHE A 147 -7.84 43.55 34.95
C PHE A 147 -7.22 44.08 36.27
N PRO A 148 -6.32 43.33 36.94
CA PRO A 148 -5.63 43.80 38.16
C PRO A 148 -4.93 45.15 38.02
N THR A 149 -4.63 45.58 36.79
CA THR A 149 -3.99 46.86 36.45
C THR A 149 -4.97 48.00 36.12
N GLY A 150 -6.28 47.75 36.19
CA GLY A 150 -7.33 48.73 35.82
C GLY A 150 -7.46 48.99 34.32
N ARG A 151 -6.67 48.33 33.46
CA ARG A 151 -6.74 48.46 32.01
C ARG A 151 -7.92 47.65 31.45
N LYS A 152 -8.75 48.29 30.65
CA LYS A 152 -9.80 47.65 29.83
C LYS A 152 -9.17 47.04 28.58
N PHE A 153 -9.50 45.79 28.27
CA PHE A 153 -9.08 45.13 27.04
C PHE A 153 -10.30 45.05 26.12
N PRO A 154 -10.49 46.00 25.19
CA PRO A 154 -11.67 46.00 24.34
C PRO A 154 -11.58 44.85 23.35
N THR A 155 -12.41 43.84 23.56
CA THR A 155 -12.56 42.71 22.63
C THR A 155 -13.76 42.96 21.73
N PHE A 156 -13.51 42.87 20.42
CA PHE A 156 -14.56 42.92 19.42
C PHE A 156 -14.97 41.50 19.00
N ALA A 157 -16.27 41.33 18.87
CA ALA A 157 -16.89 40.28 18.09
C ALA A 157 -17.43 40.86 16.78
N TYR A 158 -17.71 39.98 15.82
CA TYR A 158 -18.14 40.38 14.48
C TYR A 158 -19.48 39.72 14.15
N PHE A 159 -20.49 40.54 13.84
CA PHE A 159 -21.73 40.08 13.23
C PHE A 159 -21.58 40.22 11.71
N VAL A 160 -21.61 39.10 11.00
CA VAL A 160 -21.39 39.04 9.55
C VAL A 160 -22.66 38.56 8.89
N THR A 161 -23.11 39.28 7.86
CA THR A 161 -24.35 38.93 7.15
C THR A 161 -24.21 39.13 5.65
N ASN A 162 -24.80 38.19 4.91
CA ASN A 162 -25.21 38.32 3.51
C ASN A 162 -26.65 37.77 3.40
N ALA A 163 -26.86 36.63 2.73
CA ALA A 163 -28.14 35.89 2.73
C ALA A 163 -28.42 35.15 4.04
N GLN A 164 -27.36 34.68 4.72
CA GLN A 164 -27.38 34.16 6.08
C GLN A 164 -26.47 35.01 6.97
N SER A 165 -26.63 34.87 8.29
CA SER A 165 -25.94 35.66 9.30
C SER A 165 -25.24 34.80 10.35
N PHE A 166 -24.06 35.24 10.79
CA PHE A 166 -23.36 34.59 11.89
C PHE A 166 -22.68 35.60 12.82
N VAL A 167 -22.48 35.19 14.06
CA VAL A 167 -21.61 35.89 15.01
C VAL A 167 -20.32 35.10 15.16
N TYR A 168 -19.20 35.79 15.08
CA TYR A 168 -17.90 35.30 15.55
C TYR A 168 -17.51 36.09 16.80
N ALA A 169 -17.60 35.45 17.96
CA ALA A 169 -17.29 36.04 19.26
C ALA A 169 -16.36 35.12 20.04
N GLU A 170 -15.09 35.51 20.10
CA GLU A 170 -14.03 34.78 20.79
C GLU A 170 -13.57 35.58 22.02
N ASP A 171 -12.93 34.91 22.98
CA ASP A 171 -12.34 35.55 24.17
C ASP A 171 -13.34 36.43 24.95
N PHE A 172 -14.49 35.88 25.36
CA PHE A 172 -15.44 36.65 26.16
C PHE A 172 -16.00 35.89 27.37
N GLU A 173 -16.33 36.65 28.41
CA GLU A 173 -16.94 36.16 29.65
C GLU A 173 -18.40 36.58 29.76
N ALA A 174 -18.78 37.69 29.11
CA ALA A 174 -20.16 38.18 29.12
C ALA A 174 -20.49 39.03 27.89
N ILE A 175 -21.78 39.10 27.59
CA ILE A 175 -22.36 39.88 26.48
C ILE A 175 -22.99 41.15 27.08
N PRO A 176 -22.54 42.36 26.69
CA PRO A 176 -23.21 43.60 27.08
C PRO A 176 -24.64 43.65 26.56
N LYS A 177 -25.53 44.34 27.30
CA LYS A 177 -26.95 44.46 26.93
C LYS A 177 -27.14 45.03 25.52
N GLU A 178 -26.29 45.96 25.12
CA GLU A 178 -26.34 46.60 23.79
C GLU A 178 -25.93 45.66 22.65
N SER A 179 -25.17 44.60 22.97
CA SER A 179 -24.66 43.62 22.02
C SER A 179 -25.57 42.40 21.84
N GLU A 180 -26.53 42.16 22.76
CA GLU A 180 -27.45 41.00 22.69
C GLU A 180 -28.22 40.94 21.36
N LYS A 181 -28.55 42.11 20.79
CA LYS A 181 -29.25 42.24 19.50
C LYS A 181 -28.55 41.53 18.33
N TYR A 182 -27.24 41.31 18.41
CA TYR A 182 -26.48 40.60 17.37
C TYR A 182 -26.57 39.08 17.52
N PHE A 183 -26.54 38.59 18.76
CA PHE A 183 -26.69 37.16 19.06
C PHE A 183 -28.11 36.68 18.71
N SER A 184 -29.15 37.45 19.07
CA SER A 184 -30.54 37.11 18.75
C SER A 184 -30.89 37.12 17.25
N ARG A 185 -30.02 37.67 16.40
CA ARG A 185 -30.27 37.80 14.95
C ARG A 185 -29.47 36.82 14.11
N ALA A 186 -28.54 36.09 14.71
CA ALA A 186 -27.61 35.23 14.00
C ALA A 186 -28.21 33.86 13.71
N ASP A 187 -28.06 33.38 12.48
CA ASP A 187 -28.38 31.99 12.13
C ASP A 187 -27.36 31.02 12.76
N LEU A 188 -26.09 31.45 12.85
CA LEU A 188 -24.99 30.67 13.40
C LEU A 188 -24.23 31.46 14.48
N LEU A 189 -24.00 30.84 15.65
CA LEU A 189 -23.09 31.38 16.68
C LEU A 189 -21.75 30.64 16.65
N ILE A 190 -20.63 31.34 16.47
CA ILE A 190 -19.28 30.82 16.66
C ILE A 190 -18.73 31.47 17.92
N ILE A 191 -18.69 30.72 19.02
CA ILE A 191 -18.44 31.25 20.37
C ILE A 191 -17.41 30.41 21.15
N ASP A 192 -16.64 31.07 22.00
CA ASP A 192 -15.63 30.41 22.82
C ASP A 192 -16.24 29.44 23.85
N ALA A 193 -15.56 28.32 24.08
CA ALA A 193 -15.80 27.37 25.15
C ALA A 193 -14.44 26.87 25.65
N ALA A 194 -13.62 27.79 26.17
CA ALA A 194 -12.19 27.57 26.41
C ALA A 194 -11.88 26.42 27.39
N ILE A 195 -12.84 26.08 28.27
CA ILE A 195 -12.69 25.02 29.27
C ILE A 195 -13.81 24.00 29.21
N ASN A 196 -13.41 22.73 29.20
CA ASN A 196 -14.28 21.63 29.56
C ASN A 196 -14.49 21.61 31.09
N ASN A 197 -15.70 21.98 31.51
CA ASN A 197 -16.15 21.86 32.88
C ASN A 197 -17.15 20.70 33.08
N LEU A 198 -17.29 19.79 32.12
CA LEU A 198 -18.18 18.63 32.22
C LEU A 198 -17.41 17.38 32.68
N LYS A 199 -18.08 16.53 33.47
CA LYS A 199 -17.57 15.24 33.92
C LYS A 199 -18.67 14.19 33.87
N ARG A 200 -18.33 12.99 33.37
CA ARG A 200 -19.22 11.82 33.42
C ARG A 200 -19.07 11.11 34.77
N LYS A 201 -20.20 10.79 35.42
CA LYS A 201 -20.28 10.01 36.66
C LYS A 201 -20.24 8.51 36.36
N GLU A 202 -20.01 7.72 37.41
CA GLU A 202 -20.02 6.24 37.33
C GLU A 202 -21.38 5.68 36.87
N ASP A 203 -22.47 6.38 37.20
CA ASP A 203 -23.84 6.05 36.77
C ASP A 203 -24.16 6.46 35.31
N GLY A 204 -23.20 7.04 34.60
CA GLY A 204 -23.33 7.49 33.21
C GLY A 204 -23.88 8.91 33.03
N SER A 205 -24.41 9.54 34.09
CA SER A 205 -24.88 10.93 34.05
C SER A 205 -23.72 11.93 33.87
N ILE A 206 -24.02 13.15 33.43
CA ILE A 206 -23.02 14.20 33.21
C ILE A 206 -23.30 15.35 34.16
N GLU A 207 -22.27 15.83 34.85
CA GLU A 207 -22.39 17.00 35.72
C GLU A 207 -21.41 18.11 35.34
N ALA A 208 -21.81 19.33 35.64
CA ALA A 208 -20.96 20.50 35.57
C ALA A 208 -20.10 20.60 36.85
N THR A 209 -18.79 20.58 36.68
CA THR A 209 -17.79 20.69 37.76
C THR A 209 -17.60 22.10 38.29
N GLY A 210 -18.22 23.11 37.67
CA GLY A 210 -18.06 24.53 38.04
C GLY A 210 -16.73 25.18 37.63
N ARG A 211 -15.83 24.47 36.94
CA ARG A 211 -14.56 25.04 36.48
C ARG A 211 -14.79 26.24 35.54
N CYS A 212 -14.06 27.32 35.77
CA CYS A 212 -14.08 28.54 34.97
C CYS A 212 -12.66 29.13 34.83
N ILE A 213 -12.44 29.93 33.78
CA ILE A 213 -11.27 30.81 33.65
C ILE A 213 -11.85 32.19 33.40
N ARG A 214 -11.29 33.17 34.09
CA ARG A 214 -11.66 34.57 33.92
C ARG A 214 -11.45 35.00 32.47
N GLY A 215 -12.40 35.72 31.90
CA GLY A 215 -12.32 36.24 30.53
C GLY A 215 -12.81 35.31 29.42
N HIS A 216 -13.15 34.05 29.73
CA HIS A 216 -13.61 33.06 28.74
C HIS A 216 -14.82 32.28 29.26
N ASN A 217 -15.66 31.81 28.34
CA ASN A 217 -16.73 30.89 28.68
C ASN A 217 -16.20 29.46 28.88
N ASN A 218 -16.76 28.75 29.85
CA ASN A 218 -16.72 27.29 29.87
C ASN A 218 -17.84 26.69 29.01
N VAL A 219 -17.80 25.37 28.77
CA VAL A 219 -18.83 24.67 27.98
C VAL A 219 -20.24 24.99 28.44
N THR A 220 -20.51 24.92 29.75
CA THR A 220 -21.88 25.16 30.25
C THR A 220 -22.34 26.60 30.01
N GLN A 221 -21.48 27.59 30.16
CA GLN A 221 -21.80 29.00 29.91
C GLN A 221 -22.07 29.24 28.42
N ALA A 222 -21.24 28.67 27.55
CA ALA A 222 -21.45 28.74 26.10
C ALA A 222 -22.79 28.12 25.69
N LEU A 223 -23.14 26.95 26.23
CA LEU A 223 -24.44 26.32 25.97
C LEU A 223 -25.63 27.13 26.50
N GLN A 224 -25.48 27.86 27.61
CA GLN A 224 -26.52 28.78 28.08
C GLN A 224 -26.69 29.98 27.14
N VAL A 225 -25.61 30.46 26.52
CA VAL A 225 -25.69 31.48 25.45
C VAL A 225 -26.47 30.92 24.26
N VAL A 226 -26.17 29.69 23.81
CA VAL A 226 -26.92 29.02 22.73
C VAL A 226 -28.40 28.91 23.09
N LYS A 227 -28.72 28.40 24.28
CA LYS A 227 -30.11 28.26 24.74
C LYS A 227 -30.85 29.60 24.86
N LYS A 228 -30.17 30.67 25.26
CA LYS A 228 -30.78 32.00 25.41
C LYS A 228 -31.17 32.63 24.06
N TYR A 229 -30.36 32.41 23.02
CA TYR A 229 -30.51 33.11 21.74
C TYR A 229 -31.00 32.21 20.59
N GLU A 230 -31.07 30.90 20.82
CA GLU A 230 -31.67 29.89 19.93
C GLU A 230 -31.27 30.03 18.45
N PRO A 231 -29.96 30.08 18.11
CA PRO A 231 -29.56 30.10 16.70
C PRO A 231 -29.94 28.78 16.01
N LYS A 232 -29.92 28.72 14.68
CA LYS A 232 -30.10 27.43 13.98
C LYS A 232 -29.00 26.45 14.36
N ALA A 233 -27.76 26.94 14.48
CA ALA A 233 -26.63 26.16 14.96
C ALA A 233 -25.65 27.01 15.77
N ALA A 234 -24.82 26.34 16.57
CA ALA A 234 -23.69 26.93 17.28
C ALA A 234 -22.44 26.07 17.10
N ILE A 235 -21.29 26.72 16.93
CA ILE A 235 -19.97 26.10 16.87
C ILE A 235 -19.16 26.63 18.04
N LEU A 236 -18.77 25.71 18.93
CA LEU A 236 -17.95 26.01 20.10
C LEU A 236 -16.47 25.94 19.73
N THR A 237 -15.72 26.97 20.10
CA THR A 237 -14.32 27.18 19.71
C THR A 237 -13.43 27.45 20.92
N GLN A 238 -12.13 27.70 20.70
CA GLN A 238 -11.08 27.79 21.73
C GLN A 238 -10.90 26.58 22.63
N LEU A 239 -11.29 25.39 22.15
CA LEU A 239 -11.33 24.18 22.97
C LEU A 239 -9.92 23.81 23.47
N GLY A 240 -9.63 24.11 24.73
CA GLY A 240 -8.28 24.00 25.29
C GLY A 240 -7.86 22.60 25.75
N HIS A 241 -6.74 22.54 26.47
CA HIS A 241 -6.15 21.27 26.94
C HIS A 241 -7.00 20.50 27.95
N THR A 242 -8.04 21.12 28.51
CA THR A 242 -8.96 20.48 29.46
C THR A 242 -9.96 19.56 28.75
N PHE A 243 -10.12 19.72 27.44
CA PHE A 243 -10.96 18.83 26.65
C PHE A 243 -10.28 17.48 26.45
N PRO A 244 -11.04 16.38 26.56
CA PRO A 244 -10.56 15.04 26.22
C PRO A 244 -10.34 14.94 24.70
N THR A 245 -10.40 13.74 24.13
CA THR A 245 -10.32 13.62 22.66
C THR A 245 -11.46 14.38 21.98
N TYR A 246 -11.32 14.74 20.70
CA TYR A 246 -12.38 15.45 19.98
C TYR A 246 -13.71 14.67 20.04
N ARG A 247 -13.68 13.35 19.84
CA ARG A 247 -14.86 12.49 19.93
C ARG A 247 -15.47 12.44 21.32
N GLU A 248 -14.66 12.27 22.37
CA GLU A 248 -15.17 12.31 23.75
C GLU A 248 -15.75 13.68 24.08
N SER A 249 -15.14 14.76 23.58
CA SER A 249 -15.64 16.12 23.74
C SER A 249 -17.00 16.29 23.06
N VAL A 250 -17.15 15.83 21.81
CA VAL A 250 -18.43 15.85 21.09
C VAL A 250 -19.49 15.09 21.86
N ASN A 251 -19.21 13.85 22.29
CA ASN A 251 -20.16 13.06 23.05
C ASN A 251 -20.53 13.71 24.39
N LEU A 252 -19.54 14.23 25.12
CA LEU A 252 -19.76 14.85 26.43
C LEU A 252 -20.60 16.12 26.32
N VAL A 253 -20.29 16.98 25.34
CA VAL A 253 -21.02 18.23 25.07
C VAL A 253 -22.41 17.92 24.53
N ARG A 254 -22.54 16.98 23.59
CA ARG A 254 -23.82 16.54 23.02
C ARG A 254 -24.73 16.00 24.12
N ASP A 255 -24.26 15.00 24.86
CA ASP A 255 -25.07 14.34 25.87
C ASP A 255 -25.51 15.33 26.97
N TYR A 256 -24.64 16.28 27.36
CA TYR A 256 -25.02 17.35 28.27
C TYR A 256 -25.99 18.36 27.63
N TRP A 257 -25.79 18.74 26.37
CA TRP A 257 -26.72 19.59 25.62
C TRP A 257 -28.12 18.99 25.60
N TYR A 258 -28.26 17.70 25.27
CA TYR A 258 -29.55 17.00 25.31
C TYR A 258 -30.20 16.95 26.70
N GLN A 259 -29.42 17.05 27.79
CA GLN A 259 -29.96 17.16 29.14
C GLN A 259 -30.52 18.55 29.46
N ILE A 260 -29.98 19.61 28.85
CA ILE A 260 -30.31 20.99 29.21
C ILE A 260 -31.06 21.78 28.13
N LYS A 261 -31.16 21.25 26.91
CA LYS A 261 -31.67 22.01 25.76
C LYS A 261 -33.17 22.29 25.84
N ASP A 262 -33.94 21.51 26.59
CA ASP A 262 -35.41 21.58 26.63
C ASP A 262 -36.00 21.59 25.21
N ASP A 263 -36.83 22.59 24.87
CA ASP A 263 -37.45 22.76 23.54
C ASP A 263 -36.54 23.45 22.50
N CYS A 264 -35.29 23.78 22.87
CA CYS A 264 -34.35 24.44 21.96
C CYS A 264 -33.93 23.50 20.82
N GLU A 265 -34.21 23.90 19.58
CA GLU A 265 -33.88 23.15 18.37
C GLU A 265 -32.44 23.37 17.88
N SER A 266 -31.68 24.28 18.50
CA SER A 266 -30.32 24.59 18.09
C SER A 266 -29.42 23.36 18.09
N GLU A 267 -28.71 23.16 16.98
CA GLU A 267 -27.62 22.19 16.93
C GLU A 267 -26.34 22.77 17.53
N VAL A 268 -25.59 21.96 18.27
CA VAL A 268 -24.30 22.37 18.84
C VAL A 268 -23.19 21.48 18.33
N HIS A 269 -22.17 22.13 17.78
CA HIS A 269 -21.02 21.51 17.15
C HIS A 269 -19.73 22.00 17.81
N LEU A 270 -18.67 21.19 17.74
CA LEU A 270 -17.34 21.57 18.20
C LEU A 270 -16.48 21.93 16.99
N SER A 271 -15.70 23.01 17.07
CA SER A 271 -14.78 23.35 16.00
C SER A 271 -13.54 22.45 15.99
N PHE A 272 -12.97 22.30 14.81
CA PHE A 272 -11.65 21.73 14.59
C PHE A 272 -10.96 22.47 13.44
N ASP A 273 -9.64 22.49 13.46
CA ASP A 273 -8.82 23.05 12.40
C ASP A 273 -9.12 22.33 11.06
N GLY A 274 -9.49 23.10 10.03
CA GLY A 274 -9.87 22.61 8.70
C GLY A 274 -11.36 22.33 8.53
N MET A 275 -12.19 22.62 9.55
CA MET A 275 -13.65 22.53 9.46
C MET A 275 -14.18 23.53 8.43
N GLU A 276 -15.08 23.06 7.55
CA GLU A 276 -15.78 23.90 6.59
C GLU A 276 -17.28 23.97 6.91
N VAL A 277 -17.84 25.16 6.76
CA VAL A 277 -19.27 25.42 6.91
C VAL A 277 -19.76 26.16 5.68
N ASP A 278 -20.69 25.55 4.93
CA ASP A 278 -21.37 26.20 3.82
C ASP A 278 -22.70 26.77 4.31
N LEU A 279 -22.87 28.09 4.19
CA LEU A 279 -24.06 28.81 4.64
C LEU A 279 -25.05 29.07 3.48
N GLU A 280 -24.90 28.46 2.30
CA GLU A 280 -25.81 28.72 1.17
C GLU A 280 -26.75 27.57 0.80
N ARG A 281 -26.56 26.34 1.33
CA ARG A 281 -27.25 25.14 0.80
C ARG A 281 -28.05 24.29 1.79
N GLU A 282 -28.20 24.74 3.04
CA GLU A 282 -28.48 23.96 4.28
C GLU A 282 -27.19 23.90 5.11
N LEU A 283 -27.31 24.00 6.44
CA LEU A 283 -26.18 24.02 7.39
C LEU A 283 -25.51 22.64 7.43
N GLU A 284 -24.85 22.26 6.33
CA GLU A 284 -24.12 21.00 6.21
C GLU A 284 -22.69 21.19 6.69
N LEU A 285 -22.32 20.46 7.73
CA LEU A 285 -20.94 20.32 8.14
C LEU A 285 -20.21 19.41 7.15
N ARG A 286 -19.21 19.97 6.46
CA ARG A 286 -18.40 19.21 5.51
C ARG A 286 -16.94 19.24 5.97
N GLU A 287 -16.31 18.09 5.88
CA GLU A 287 -14.86 18.03 5.93
C GLU A 287 -14.32 18.47 4.56
N THR A 288 -13.25 19.27 4.56
CA THR A 288 -12.38 19.36 3.40
C THR A 288 -12.05 17.93 2.96
N SER A 289 -12.53 17.51 1.78
CA SER A 289 -12.27 16.19 1.24
C SER A 289 -10.79 16.08 0.86
N PHE A 290 -9.92 15.86 1.85
CA PHE A 290 -8.48 15.64 1.67
C PHE A 290 -8.16 14.25 1.11
N LEU A 291 -9.18 13.45 0.76
CA LEU A 291 -9.01 12.19 0.02
C LEU A 291 -8.38 12.36 -1.37
N ALA A 292 -8.22 13.60 -1.90
CA ALA A 292 -7.77 13.85 -3.27
C ALA A 292 -6.42 14.59 -3.45
N MET A 293 -5.68 14.96 -2.39
CA MET A 293 -4.39 15.67 -2.56
C MET A 293 -3.24 14.89 -1.92
N SER A 294 -2.23 14.60 -2.75
CA SER A 294 -1.01 13.82 -2.51
C SER A 294 -0.62 13.60 -1.03
N PHE A 295 -0.70 12.34 -0.61
CA PHE A 295 -0.40 11.78 0.73
C PHE A 295 1.05 11.95 1.24
N ASP A 296 1.88 12.77 0.59
CA ASP A 296 3.31 12.83 0.89
C ASP A 296 3.72 13.96 1.85
N GLY A 297 2.80 14.80 2.36
CA GLY A 297 3.19 16.00 3.12
C GLY A 297 2.37 16.45 4.35
N ILE A 298 1.26 15.80 4.71
CA ILE A 298 0.26 16.43 5.63
C ILE A 298 0.08 15.72 6.99
N VAL A 299 0.60 14.51 7.20
CA VAL A 299 0.68 13.90 8.54
C VAL A 299 2.11 14.11 9.02
N GLU A 300 2.35 14.63 10.25
CA GLU A 300 3.67 14.39 10.85
C GLU A 300 3.90 12.90 10.75
N ASN A 301 4.98 12.50 10.09
CA ASN A 301 5.23 11.13 9.67
C ASN A 301 5.24 10.17 10.89
N VAL A 302 4.06 9.71 11.33
CA VAL A 302 3.91 8.64 12.31
C VAL A 302 4.11 7.37 11.52
N HIS A 303 5.24 6.73 11.73
CA HIS A 303 5.57 5.49 11.08
C HIS A 303 5.39 4.35 12.06
N GLN A 304 5.01 3.19 11.54
CA GLN A 304 5.16 1.93 12.26
C GLN A 304 6.55 1.84 12.91
N PHE A 305 6.61 1.45 14.17
CA PHE A 305 7.85 1.42 14.95
C PHE A 305 8.67 0.13 14.75
N PHE A 306 8.10 -0.86 14.05
CA PHE A 306 8.77 -2.09 13.65
C PHE A 306 8.30 -2.55 12.26
N GLY A 307 8.98 -3.53 11.67
CA GLY A 307 8.60 -4.12 10.37
C GLY A 307 8.03 -5.53 10.52
N SER A 308 7.13 -5.92 9.62
CA SER A 308 6.62 -7.28 9.50
C SER A 308 6.92 -7.87 8.12
N PRO A 309 7.00 -9.21 7.96
CA PRO A 309 6.99 -9.85 6.66
C PRO A 309 5.67 -9.48 5.95
N GLY A 310 5.72 -9.20 4.65
CA GLY A 310 4.53 -8.82 3.88
C GLY A 310 3.98 -7.41 4.14
N GLY A 311 4.67 -6.59 4.96
CA GLY A 311 4.18 -5.26 5.35
C GLY A 311 3.86 -4.33 4.18
N LYS A 312 2.63 -3.80 4.16
CA LYS A 312 2.06 -3.02 3.05
C LYS A 312 2.46 -1.56 3.00
N LEU A 313 3.62 -1.18 3.51
CA LEU A 313 4.04 0.22 3.63
C LEU A 313 3.94 0.99 2.30
N HIS A 314 4.29 0.34 1.18
CA HIS A 314 4.23 0.94 -0.16
C HIS A 314 2.82 0.96 -0.78
N LEU A 315 1.90 0.11 -0.32
CA LEU A 315 0.51 0.02 -0.82
C LEU A 315 -0.48 0.76 0.09
N ALA A 316 -0.11 0.98 1.36
CA ALA A 316 -0.98 1.46 2.41
C ALA A 316 -1.69 2.78 2.05
N SER A 317 -0.97 3.79 1.55
CA SER A 317 -1.61 5.05 1.14
C SER A 317 -2.66 4.84 0.03
N LYS A 318 -2.43 3.90 -0.89
CA LYS A 318 -3.35 3.61 -2.01
C LYS A 318 -4.58 2.83 -1.56
N ILE A 319 -4.43 1.96 -0.57
CA ILE A 319 -5.56 1.30 0.09
C ILE A 319 -6.38 2.35 0.85
N VAL A 320 -5.74 3.18 1.68
CA VAL A 320 -6.40 4.23 2.48
C VAL A 320 -7.22 5.19 1.62
N GLU A 321 -6.71 5.60 0.45
CA GLU A 321 -7.43 6.42 -0.54
C GLU A 321 -8.79 5.84 -0.97
N ARG A 322 -9.01 4.53 -0.78
CA ARG A 322 -10.18 3.78 -1.29
C ARG A 322 -10.97 3.10 -0.19
N ILE A 323 -10.64 3.36 1.07
CA ILE A 323 -11.44 2.88 2.20
C ILE A 323 -12.77 3.65 2.17
N PRO A 324 -13.92 2.96 2.10
CA PRO A 324 -15.24 3.59 2.10
C PRO A 324 -15.53 4.25 3.46
N PRO A 325 -16.50 5.17 3.56
CA PRO A 325 -16.93 5.72 4.85
C PRO A 325 -17.29 4.60 5.84
N HIS A 326 -16.82 4.74 7.08
CA HIS A 326 -17.02 3.76 8.16
C HIS A 326 -16.86 4.43 9.52
N ARG A 327 -17.50 3.89 10.57
CA ARG A 327 -17.34 4.36 11.96
C ARG A 327 -16.38 3.48 12.74
N ILE A 328 -16.34 2.18 12.45
CA ILE A 328 -15.46 1.23 13.14
C ILE A 328 -14.41 0.72 12.16
N TYR A 329 -13.14 0.82 12.51
CA TYR A 329 -12.03 0.25 11.74
C TYR A 329 -11.42 -0.92 12.48
N VAL A 330 -11.20 -2.03 11.79
CA VAL A 330 -10.63 -3.24 12.40
C VAL A 330 -9.54 -3.80 11.48
N GLU A 331 -8.35 -4.03 12.03
CA GLU A 331 -7.30 -4.85 11.43
C GLU A 331 -7.12 -6.13 12.24
N PRO A 332 -7.74 -7.26 11.85
CA PRO A 332 -7.60 -8.53 12.56
C PRO A 332 -6.23 -9.20 12.43
N PHE A 333 -5.45 -8.77 11.43
CA PHE A 333 -4.08 -9.22 11.15
C PHE A 333 -3.16 -8.00 11.16
N ALA A 334 -3.04 -7.34 12.32
CA ALA A 334 -2.39 -6.04 12.41
C ALA A 334 -0.93 -6.09 11.94
N GLY A 335 -0.14 -7.08 12.34
CA GLY A 335 1.29 -7.10 11.99
C GLY A 335 1.97 -5.78 12.39
N ALA A 336 2.60 -5.09 11.44
CA ALA A 336 3.16 -3.74 11.65
C ALA A 336 2.13 -2.59 11.47
N ALA A 337 0.88 -2.91 11.12
CA ALA A 337 -0.27 -2.01 10.98
C ALA A 337 -0.04 -0.83 10.01
N ALA A 338 0.58 -1.13 8.85
CA ALA A 338 0.98 -0.12 7.88
C ALA A 338 -0.20 0.70 7.34
N VAL A 339 -1.36 0.05 7.13
CA VAL A 339 -2.59 0.71 6.67
C VAL A 339 -3.14 1.61 7.77
N PHE A 340 -3.29 1.11 9.00
CA PHE A 340 -3.68 1.89 10.18
C PHE A 340 -2.83 3.15 10.40
N PHE A 341 -1.49 3.05 10.32
CA PHE A 341 -0.61 4.21 10.53
C PHE A 341 -0.67 5.23 9.38
N LYS A 342 -1.03 4.80 8.16
CA LYS A 342 -1.28 5.70 7.03
C LYS A 342 -2.71 6.24 6.99
N LYS A 343 -3.64 5.57 7.67
CA LYS A 343 -5.03 6.00 7.81
C LYS A 343 -5.12 7.17 8.79
N PRO A 344 -5.72 8.30 8.41
CA PRO A 344 -5.95 9.38 9.34
C PRO A 344 -6.85 8.92 10.50
N GLU A 345 -6.45 9.22 11.74
CA GLU A 345 -7.16 8.81 12.97
C GLU A 345 -8.63 9.24 12.94
N PHE A 346 -8.91 10.39 12.34
CA PHE A 346 -10.23 11.00 12.35
C PHE A 346 -11.28 10.31 11.49
N VAL A 347 -10.86 9.42 10.57
CA VAL A 347 -11.77 8.74 9.63
C VAL A 347 -12.66 7.72 10.35
N SER A 348 -12.28 7.24 11.54
CA SER A 348 -13.07 6.27 12.29
C SER A 348 -13.29 6.71 13.71
N GLU A 349 -14.48 6.41 14.19
CA GLU A 349 -14.88 6.60 15.56
C GLU A 349 -14.19 5.62 16.52
N LYS A 350 -14.13 4.35 16.15
CA LYS A 350 -13.47 3.28 16.92
C LYS A 350 -12.47 2.56 16.03
N GLU A 351 -11.27 2.33 16.53
CA GLU A 351 -10.24 1.57 15.81
C GLU A 351 -9.77 0.39 16.66
N VAL A 352 -9.63 -0.77 16.03
CA VAL A 352 -9.23 -2.02 16.67
C VAL A 352 -8.04 -2.61 15.91
N LEU A 353 -6.94 -2.81 16.62
CA LEU A 353 -5.80 -3.59 16.13
C LEU A 353 -5.80 -4.94 16.83
N GLY A 354 -5.91 -6.00 16.04
CA GLY A 354 -5.90 -7.37 16.49
C GLY A 354 -4.74 -8.15 15.88
N ASP A 355 -4.11 -8.99 16.67
CA ASP A 355 -3.18 -9.98 16.17
C ASP A 355 -3.24 -11.24 17.04
N LEU A 356 -2.97 -12.40 16.45
CA LEU A 356 -2.86 -13.66 17.20
C LEU A 356 -1.54 -13.73 17.97
N ASP A 357 -0.49 -13.05 17.47
CA ASP A 357 0.81 -13.00 18.14
C ASP A 357 0.75 -12.08 19.38
N SER A 358 0.93 -12.71 20.54
CA SER A 358 0.90 -12.03 21.82
C SER A 358 2.02 -10.99 22.02
N ASP A 359 3.17 -11.13 21.34
CA ASP A 359 4.25 -10.16 21.41
C ASP A 359 3.94 -8.90 20.58
N ILE A 360 3.25 -9.05 19.45
CA ILE A 360 2.76 -7.91 18.65
C ILE A 360 1.71 -7.12 19.45
N ALA A 361 0.70 -7.81 19.99
CA ALA A 361 -0.32 -7.17 20.82
C ALA A 361 0.28 -6.52 22.07
N PHE A 362 1.27 -7.17 22.70
CA PHE A 362 2.04 -6.60 23.80
C PHE A 362 2.78 -5.32 23.38
N ALA A 363 3.49 -5.33 22.25
CA ALA A 363 4.29 -4.18 21.80
C ALA A 363 3.42 -2.94 21.59
N TYR A 364 2.27 -3.09 20.95
CA TYR A 364 1.31 -1.98 20.81
C TYR A 364 0.79 -1.48 22.16
N ARG A 365 0.41 -2.39 23.08
CA ARG A 365 -0.08 -2.00 24.43
C ARG A 365 1.00 -1.31 25.26
N PHE A 366 2.25 -1.77 25.13
CA PHE A 366 3.38 -1.18 25.81
C PHE A 366 3.60 0.27 25.35
N VAL A 367 3.61 0.53 24.04
CA VAL A 367 3.77 1.89 23.49
C VAL A 367 2.56 2.77 23.85
N LYS A 368 1.34 2.23 23.79
CA LYS A 368 0.12 2.95 24.24
C LYS A 368 0.23 3.44 25.69
N ASN A 369 0.83 2.65 26.57
CA ASN A 369 1.01 2.94 28.00
C ASN A 369 2.43 3.42 28.36
N LEU A 370 3.17 3.98 27.41
CA LEU A 370 4.56 4.39 27.61
C LEU A 370 4.63 5.65 28.49
N THR A 371 5.23 5.54 29.68
CA THR A 371 5.48 6.68 30.58
C THR A 371 6.85 7.29 30.32
N GLU A 372 7.07 8.54 30.77
CA GLU A 372 8.39 9.19 30.69
C GLU A 372 9.48 8.38 31.38
N GLU A 373 9.15 7.73 32.50
CA GLU A 373 10.06 6.84 33.21
C GLU A 373 10.47 5.62 32.35
N LYS A 374 9.49 4.95 31.73
CA LYS A 374 9.74 3.80 30.84
C LYS A 374 10.55 4.23 29.61
N LEU A 375 10.24 5.40 29.03
CA LEU A 375 10.99 5.96 27.89
C LEU A 375 12.43 6.29 28.27
N ARG A 376 12.66 6.95 29.42
CA ARG A 376 14.00 7.24 29.94
C ARG A 376 14.79 5.95 30.15
N ARG A 377 14.16 4.92 30.71
CA ARG A 377 14.80 3.62 30.91
C ARG A 377 15.13 2.93 29.59
N LEU A 378 14.26 2.98 28.58
CA LEU A 378 14.56 2.44 27.24
C LEU A 378 15.76 3.13 26.59
N LYS A 379 15.87 4.46 26.72
CA LYS A 379 17.01 5.24 26.19
C LYS A 379 18.35 4.89 26.84
N GLN A 380 18.33 4.34 28.06
CA GLN A 380 19.54 3.93 28.80
C GLN A 380 20.03 2.52 28.44
N LEU A 381 19.27 1.73 27.67
CA LEU A 381 19.68 0.39 27.24
C LEU A 381 20.66 0.46 26.06
N ASP A 382 21.53 -0.56 25.91
CA ASP A 382 22.49 -0.62 24.80
C ASP A 382 21.81 -1.04 23.49
N TRP A 383 21.58 -0.09 22.59
CA TRP A 383 20.95 -0.34 21.29
C TRP A 383 21.96 -0.64 20.15
N THR A 384 23.25 -0.70 20.47
CA THR A 384 24.30 -1.00 19.50
C THR A 384 24.09 -2.39 18.91
N PRO A 385 24.12 -2.58 17.58
CA PRO A 385 23.94 -3.90 16.98
C PRO A 385 25.19 -4.76 17.20
N LYS A 386 25.11 -5.65 18.20
CA LYS A 386 26.16 -6.61 18.57
C LYS A 386 25.57 -8.02 18.54
N LYS A 387 26.29 -8.95 17.93
CA LYS A 387 25.83 -10.34 17.79
C LYS A 387 25.64 -10.99 19.16
N GLU A 388 26.56 -10.76 20.09
CA GLU A 388 26.52 -11.28 21.45
C GLU A 388 25.28 -10.79 22.19
N LYS A 389 24.92 -9.51 21.99
CA LYS A 389 23.72 -8.92 22.58
C LYS A 389 22.43 -9.49 21.98
N PHE A 390 22.42 -9.73 20.68
CA PHE A 390 21.30 -10.37 19.99
C PHE A 390 21.05 -11.79 20.52
N GLU A 391 22.11 -12.58 20.67
CA GLU A 391 22.04 -13.94 21.21
C GLU A 391 21.62 -13.95 22.69
N GLU A 392 22.17 -13.04 23.50
CA GLU A 392 21.75 -12.84 24.90
C GLU A 392 20.24 -12.58 24.99
N LEU A 393 19.73 -11.62 24.21
CA LEU A 393 18.32 -11.25 24.20
C LEU A 393 17.42 -12.35 23.64
N ALA A 394 17.90 -13.12 22.66
CA ALA A 394 17.15 -14.24 22.11
C ALA A 394 16.94 -15.35 23.17
N ALA A 395 17.98 -15.65 23.95
CA ALA A 395 17.98 -16.74 24.93
C ALA A 395 17.37 -16.38 26.30
N LYS A 396 17.44 -15.11 26.70
CA LYS A 396 17.04 -14.67 28.04
C LYS A 396 15.58 -14.24 28.09
N GLN A 397 14.89 -14.63 29.16
CA GLN A 397 13.54 -14.14 29.44
C GLN A 397 13.59 -12.70 29.99
N PRO A 398 12.74 -11.79 29.50
CA PRO A 398 12.70 -10.42 29.99
C PRO A 398 12.18 -10.38 31.43
N LYS A 399 12.78 -9.55 32.27
CA LYS A 399 12.39 -9.43 33.69
C LYS A 399 11.18 -8.54 33.90
N ASP A 400 10.92 -7.64 32.96
CA ASP A 400 9.80 -6.72 32.97
C ASP A 400 9.42 -6.27 31.56
N ASP A 401 8.36 -5.48 31.48
CA ASP A 401 7.80 -4.96 30.24
C ASP A 401 8.81 -4.14 29.41
N VAL A 402 9.72 -3.40 30.05
CA VAL A 402 10.70 -2.57 29.36
C VAL A 402 11.74 -3.46 28.67
N GLU A 403 12.24 -4.48 29.37
CA GLU A 403 13.16 -5.47 28.79
C GLU A 403 12.46 -6.31 27.71
N ARG A 404 11.17 -6.63 27.87
CA ARG A 404 10.37 -7.35 26.86
C ARG A 404 10.21 -6.53 25.58
N PHE A 405 9.87 -5.25 25.69
CA PHE A 405 9.75 -4.35 24.53
C PHE A 405 11.10 -4.13 23.85
N TYR A 406 12.17 -3.92 24.64
CA TYR A 406 13.54 -3.82 24.13
C TYR A 406 13.94 -5.07 23.34
N ARG A 407 13.74 -6.27 23.92
CA ARG A 407 13.99 -7.55 23.25
C ARG A 407 13.22 -7.66 21.93
N PHE A 408 11.92 -7.36 21.93
CA PHE A 408 11.09 -7.42 20.73
C PHE A 408 11.64 -6.55 19.59
N ILE A 409 11.93 -5.27 19.87
CA ILE A 409 12.43 -4.34 18.85
C ILE A 409 13.85 -4.71 18.39
N TYR A 410 14.73 -5.08 19.32
CA TYR A 410 16.11 -5.44 19.01
C TYR A 410 16.17 -6.65 18.09
N LEU A 411 15.42 -7.71 18.42
CA LEU A 411 15.35 -8.92 17.59
C LEU A 411 14.67 -8.64 16.23
N ASN A 412 13.57 -7.88 16.20
CA ASN A 412 12.90 -7.53 14.95
C ASN A 412 13.81 -6.73 13.99
N ARG A 413 14.57 -5.77 14.52
CA ARG A 413 15.37 -4.84 13.72
C ARG A 413 16.68 -5.44 13.23
N TYR A 414 17.32 -6.26 14.06
CA TYR A 414 18.63 -6.83 13.79
C TYR A 414 18.58 -8.31 13.42
N SER A 415 17.41 -8.86 13.02
CA SER A 415 17.31 -10.21 12.45
C SER A 415 17.26 -10.22 10.91
N PHE A 416 17.65 -11.34 10.30
CA PHE A 416 17.47 -11.59 8.88
C PHE A 416 15.99 -11.81 8.53
N GLY A 417 15.43 -10.94 7.68
CA GLY A 417 13.99 -10.93 7.37
C GLY A 417 13.21 -10.37 8.56
N LYS A 418 12.69 -9.14 8.43
CA LYS A 418 12.01 -8.44 9.52
C LYS A 418 10.74 -9.20 9.94
N GLY A 419 10.69 -9.68 11.19
CA GLY A 419 9.52 -10.22 11.89
C GLY A 419 9.41 -11.76 11.96
N GLY A 420 8.98 -12.25 13.12
CA GLY A 420 8.96 -13.67 13.51
C GLY A 420 10.10 -14.07 14.47
N ALA A 421 10.21 -15.38 14.77
CA ALA A 421 11.27 -15.92 15.62
C ALA A 421 12.67 -15.54 15.07
N PRO A 422 13.64 -15.18 15.93
CA PRO A 422 14.93 -14.67 15.49
C PRO A 422 15.67 -15.69 14.61
N LYS A 423 15.85 -15.36 13.33
CA LYS A 423 16.48 -16.23 12.31
C LYS A 423 18.00 -16.05 12.21
N GLY A 424 18.59 -15.33 13.16
CA GLY A 424 20.01 -14.94 13.20
C GLY A 424 20.22 -13.42 13.14
N PHE A 425 21.38 -12.96 13.62
CA PHE A 425 21.77 -11.55 13.68
C PHE A 425 22.23 -11.03 12.31
N ALA A 426 21.63 -9.94 11.85
CA ALA A 426 21.98 -9.23 10.64
C ALA A 426 22.63 -7.88 10.99
N GLN A 427 23.87 -7.66 10.55
CA GLN A 427 24.55 -6.38 10.73
C GLN A 427 23.90 -5.30 9.86
N LYS A 428 23.64 -4.13 10.45
CA LYS A 428 22.91 -3.02 9.81
C LYS A 428 23.77 -1.78 9.68
N SER A 429 23.50 -0.99 8.63
CA SER A 429 24.15 0.30 8.44
C SER A 429 23.82 1.26 9.60
N PRO A 430 24.70 2.21 9.96
CA PRO A 430 24.46 3.15 11.07
C PRO A 430 23.12 3.90 11.00
N ASN A 431 22.61 4.15 9.79
CA ASN A 431 21.34 4.84 9.55
C ASN A 431 20.10 3.98 9.88
N GLU A 432 20.27 2.67 10.09
CA GLU A 432 19.19 1.72 10.45
C GLU A 432 19.18 1.37 11.94
N TRP A 433 20.10 1.94 12.73
CA TRP A 433 20.20 1.67 14.15
C TRP A 433 19.03 2.31 14.90
N VAL A 434 18.75 1.82 16.11
CA VAL A 434 17.84 2.52 17.02
C VAL A 434 18.56 3.76 17.57
N GLY A 435 18.04 4.94 17.25
CA GLY A 435 18.54 6.24 17.74
C GLY A 435 17.39 7.19 18.08
N ASP A 436 17.69 8.48 18.27
CA ASP A 436 16.72 9.48 18.74
C ASP A 436 15.43 9.53 17.92
N ALA A 437 15.55 9.47 16.58
CA ALA A 437 14.40 9.44 15.68
C ALA A 437 13.42 8.27 15.95
N PHE A 438 13.91 7.12 16.43
CA PHE A 438 13.03 6.02 16.82
C PHE A 438 12.26 6.35 18.09
N PHE A 439 12.92 6.92 19.10
CA PHE A 439 12.28 7.29 20.37
C PHE A 439 11.27 8.42 20.18
N ASP A 440 11.59 9.40 19.33
CA ASP A 440 10.67 10.47 18.96
C ASP A 440 9.44 9.89 18.24
N ASN A 441 9.64 8.90 17.37
CA ASN A 441 8.53 8.19 16.73
C ASN A 441 7.70 7.39 17.75
N LEU A 442 8.28 6.79 18.80
CA LEU A 442 7.51 6.11 19.85
C LEU A 442 6.54 7.05 20.57
N SER A 443 6.95 8.29 20.83
CA SER A 443 6.07 9.30 21.42
C SER A 443 4.89 9.63 20.51
N ARG A 444 5.14 9.77 19.19
CA ARG A 444 4.08 9.97 18.20
C ARG A 444 3.15 8.77 18.05
N VAL A 445 3.70 7.56 18.05
CA VAL A 445 2.93 6.31 18.00
C VAL A 445 2.07 6.16 19.26
N LYS A 446 2.61 6.47 20.44
CA LYS A 446 1.86 6.48 21.70
C LYS A 446 0.62 7.36 21.57
N GLU A 447 0.76 8.57 21.04
CA GLU A 447 -0.36 9.48 20.81
C GLU A 447 -1.40 8.86 19.85
N ARG A 448 -0.96 8.33 18.70
CA ARG A 448 -1.83 7.69 17.71
C ARG A 448 -2.61 6.48 18.24
N LEU A 449 -2.06 5.75 19.22
CA LEU A 449 -2.66 4.55 19.81
C LEU A 449 -3.61 4.80 20.98
N GLN A 450 -3.73 6.04 21.50
CA GLN A 450 -4.52 6.30 22.72
C GLN A 450 -5.97 5.81 22.61
N ASN A 451 -6.60 5.99 21.44
CA ASN A 451 -8.00 5.62 21.20
C ASN A 451 -8.20 4.24 20.56
N VAL A 452 -7.11 3.48 20.42
CA VAL A 452 -7.12 2.19 19.72
C VAL A 452 -7.34 1.06 20.70
N THR A 453 -8.28 0.18 20.39
CA THR A 453 -8.47 -1.08 21.12
C THR A 453 -7.46 -2.09 20.62
N ILE A 454 -6.59 -2.60 21.49
CA ILE A 454 -5.55 -3.56 21.11
C ILE A 454 -5.92 -4.95 21.65
N ARG A 455 -6.13 -5.90 20.75
CA ARG A 455 -6.57 -7.26 21.04
C ARG A 455 -5.50 -8.28 20.68
N CYS A 456 -5.31 -9.26 21.57
CA CYS A 456 -4.55 -10.47 21.28
C CYS A 456 -5.62 -11.54 21.05
N ALA A 457 -6.05 -11.72 19.80
CA ALA A 457 -7.22 -12.52 19.46
C ALA A 457 -7.12 -13.06 18.04
N ASP A 458 -7.73 -14.21 17.82
CA ASP A 458 -7.89 -14.79 16.48
C ASP A 458 -8.84 -13.92 15.64
N TYR A 459 -8.58 -13.82 14.33
CA TYR A 459 -9.37 -13.01 13.42
C TYR A 459 -10.86 -13.39 13.44
N ARG A 460 -11.18 -14.68 13.69
CA ARG A 460 -12.56 -15.18 13.77
C ARG A 460 -13.37 -14.47 14.85
N GLN A 461 -12.75 -14.25 16.01
CA GLN A 461 -13.38 -13.55 17.13
C GLN A 461 -13.58 -12.07 16.80
N LEU A 462 -12.60 -11.43 16.14
CA LEU A 462 -12.67 -10.01 15.81
C LEU A 462 -13.69 -9.70 14.72
N LEU A 463 -13.80 -10.59 13.72
CA LEU A 463 -14.88 -10.51 12.74
C LEU A 463 -16.24 -10.60 13.44
N GLU A 464 -16.43 -11.57 14.33
CA GLU A 464 -17.72 -11.76 15.04
C GLU A 464 -18.06 -10.62 16.02
N GLU A 465 -17.08 -10.15 16.80
CA GLU A 465 -17.30 -9.13 17.85
C GLU A 465 -17.58 -7.73 17.26
N PHE A 466 -17.00 -7.41 16.10
CA PHE A 466 -17.05 -6.07 15.52
C PHE A 466 -17.88 -5.99 14.22
N ASP A 467 -18.52 -7.06 13.77
CA ASP A 467 -19.33 -7.02 12.54
C ASP A 467 -20.57 -6.13 12.71
N SER A 468 -20.64 -5.07 11.90
CA SER A 468 -21.77 -4.16 11.78
C SER A 468 -21.71 -3.45 10.44
N GLU A 469 -22.82 -2.86 9.99
CA GLU A 469 -22.87 -2.08 8.75
C GLU A 469 -21.92 -0.86 8.76
N ASP A 470 -21.58 -0.39 9.97
CA ASP A 470 -20.66 0.74 10.20
C ASP A 470 -19.19 0.32 10.27
N THR A 471 -18.87 -0.98 10.14
CA THR A 471 -17.51 -1.50 10.30
C THR A 471 -16.80 -1.68 8.96
N PHE A 472 -15.55 -1.25 8.91
CA PHE A 472 -14.59 -1.55 7.86
C PHE A 472 -13.47 -2.45 8.39
N PHE A 473 -13.23 -3.56 7.70
CA PHE A 473 -12.17 -4.51 8.00
C PHE A 473 -11.05 -4.43 6.96
N TYR A 474 -9.81 -4.25 7.40
CA TYR A 474 -8.64 -4.48 6.56
C TYR A 474 -7.98 -5.82 6.94
N LEU A 475 -7.92 -6.74 5.98
CA LEU A 475 -7.49 -8.12 6.18
C LEU A 475 -6.21 -8.36 5.38
N ASP A 476 -5.13 -8.71 6.09
CA ASP A 476 -3.83 -9.05 5.50
C ASP A 476 -3.32 -10.38 6.10
N PRO A 477 -4.02 -11.50 5.82
CA PRO A 477 -3.67 -12.81 6.38
C PRO A 477 -2.33 -13.32 5.80
N PRO A 478 -1.69 -14.31 6.45
CA PRO A 478 -0.54 -15.02 5.89
C PRO A 478 -0.83 -15.58 4.49
N TYR A 479 0.07 -15.33 3.52
CA TYR A 479 -0.11 -15.78 2.13
C TYR A 479 0.14 -17.29 1.96
N PRO A 480 -0.64 -18.01 1.14
CA PRO A 480 -0.59 -19.47 1.02
C PRO A 480 0.75 -20.07 0.57
N GLU A 481 1.50 -19.38 -0.29
CA GLU A 481 2.70 -19.94 -0.96
C GLU A 481 4.02 -19.36 -0.45
N GLU A 482 3.99 -18.40 0.48
CA GLU A 482 5.24 -17.79 0.98
C GLU A 482 5.97 -18.67 2.02
N TRP A 483 5.36 -19.77 2.46
CA TRP A 483 5.91 -20.65 3.51
C TRP A 483 5.52 -22.13 3.31
N PRO A 484 6.42 -23.00 2.83
CA PRO A 484 6.16 -24.43 2.72
C PRO A 484 5.87 -25.05 4.10
N LEU A 485 4.90 -25.98 4.12
CA LEU A 485 4.36 -26.63 5.32
C LEU A 485 5.40 -27.29 6.24
N GLU A 486 6.60 -27.58 5.75
CA GLU A 486 7.68 -28.21 6.55
C GLU A 486 8.46 -27.22 7.42
N LYS A 487 8.31 -25.90 7.22
CA LYS A 487 9.00 -24.84 7.99
C LYS A 487 8.08 -24.08 8.95
N GLY A 488 7.09 -24.76 9.52
CA GLY A 488 6.18 -24.14 10.49
C GLY A 488 5.33 -23.03 9.89
N SER A 489 4.55 -23.38 8.87
CA SER A 489 3.55 -22.49 8.27
C SER A 489 2.63 -21.89 9.34
N PHE A 490 2.24 -20.62 9.17
CA PHE A 490 1.17 -19.99 9.97
C PHE A 490 -0.16 -20.78 9.85
N TYR A 491 -0.37 -21.48 8.73
CA TYR A 491 -1.53 -22.34 8.48
C TYR A 491 -1.11 -23.78 8.18
N LYS A 492 -1.60 -24.74 8.97
CA LYS A 492 -1.38 -26.18 8.70
C LYS A 492 -2.01 -26.64 7.37
N ASN A 493 -3.04 -25.95 6.90
CA ASN A 493 -3.65 -26.16 5.60
C ASN A 493 -4.22 -24.81 5.11
N ALA A 494 -3.50 -24.16 4.18
CA ALA A 494 -3.88 -22.84 3.69
C ALA A 494 -5.22 -22.86 2.94
N GLU A 495 -5.52 -23.89 2.12
CA GLU A 495 -6.80 -23.96 1.39
C GLU A 495 -7.98 -23.93 2.35
N LYS A 496 -7.95 -24.77 3.40
CA LYS A 496 -9.04 -24.85 4.39
C LYS A 496 -9.22 -23.55 5.20
N GLU A 497 -8.12 -22.88 5.54
CA GLU A 497 -8.16 -21.61 6.28
C GLU A 497 -8.75 -20.48 5.43
N TYR A 498 -8.41 -20.44 4.13
CA TYR A 498 -9.00 -19.48 3.19
C TYR A 498 -10.46 -19.81 2.83
N GLU A 499 -10.85 -21.09 2.78
CA GLU A 499 -12.26 -21.50 2.66
C GLU A 499 -13.08 -21.01 3.86
N GLU A 500 -12.57 -21.14 5.09
CA GLU A 500 -13.26 -20.62 6.28
C GLU A 500 -13.34 -19.09 6.28
N LEU A 501 -12.25 -18.42 5.88
CA LEU A 501 -12.22 -16.97 5.73
C LEU A 501 -13.29 -16.51 4.73
N HIS A 502 -13.36 -17.15 3.55
CA HIS A 502 -14.38 -16.92 2.55
C HIS A 502 -15.81 -17.04 3.13
N ASP A 503 -16.10 -18.14 3.83
CA ASP A 503 -17.43 -18.40 4.39
C ASP A 503 -17.86 -17.36 5.43
N ARG A 504 -16.90 -16.79 6.17
CA ARG A 504 -17.14 -15.71 7.14
C ARG A 504 -17.36 -14.38 6.43
N LEU A 505 -16.52 -14.04 5.45
CA LEU A 505 -16.63 -12.79 4.68
C LEU A 505 -17.93 -12.73 3.88
N THR A 506 -18.46 -13.87 3.44
CA THR A 506 -19.76 -13.96 2.75
C THR A 506 -20.94 -13.59 3.65
N LYS A 507 -20.79 -13.76 4.97
CA LYS A 507 -21.84 -13.47 5.97
C LYS A 507 -21.65 -12.12 6.66
N LEU A 508 -20.55 -11.42 6.37
CA LEU A 508 -20.15 -10.19 7.04
C LEU A 508 -21.07 -9.02 6.62
N LYS A 509 -21.57 -8.26 7.59
CA LYS A 509 -22.35 -7.03 7.34
C LYS A 509 -21.44 -5.86 6.99
N GLY A 510 -20.28 -5.79 7.64
CA GLY A 510 -19.28 -4.74 7.44
C GLY A 510 -18.60 -4.82 6.08
N LYS A 511 -18.02 -3.69 5.66
CA LYS A 511 -17.20 -3.62 4.44
C LYS A 511 -15.82 -4.18 4.71
N PHE A 512 -15.18 -4.79 3.72
CA PHE A 512 -13.80 -5.28 3.88
C PHE A 512 -12.93 -5.07 2.65
N VAL A 513 -11.62 -4.96 2.89
CA VAL A 513 -10.56 -5.16 1.90
C VAL A 513 -9.68 -6.31 2.38
N LEU A 514 -9.57 -7.36 1.57
CA LEU A 514 -8.65 -8.48 1.74
C LEU A 514 -7.49 -8.35 0.76
N SER A 515 -6.27 -8.32 1.27
CA SER A 515 -5.04 -8.34 0.49
C SER A 515 -4.44 -9.76 0.48
N VAL A 516 -4.11 -10.29 -0.70
CA VAL A 516 -3.57 -11.64 -0.89
C VAL A 516 -2.77 -11.75 -2.18
N ASN A 517 -1.92 -12.77 -2.32
CA ASN A 517 -1.21 -13.05 -3.57
C ASN A 517 -2.16 -13.46 -4.72
N ASN A 518 -1.78 -13.13 -5.94
CA ASN A 518 -2.57 -13.41 -7.14
C ASN A 518 -2.43 -14.87 -7.61
N LEU A 519 -3.25 -15.77 -7.05
CA LEU A 519 -3.32 -17.18 -7.44
C LEU A 519 -4.66 -17.52 -8.12
N PRO A 520 -4.68 -18.40 -9.14
CA PRO A 520 -5.92 -18.80 -9.82
C PRO A 520 -7.00 -19.34 -8.88
N TRP A 521 -6.63 -20.17 -7.90
CA TRP A 521 -7.60 -20.76 -6.96
C TRP A 521 -8.13 -19.74 -5.93
N ILE A 522 -7.37 -18.68 -5.60
CA ILE A 522 -7.84 -17.56 -4.78
C ILE A 522 -8.91 -16.77 -5.56
N ARG A 523 -8.68 -16.51 -6.86
CA ARG A 523 -9.69 -15.86 -7.71
C ARG A 523 -10.97 -16.68 -7.83
N GLU A 524 -10.82 -18.00 -7.96
CA GLU A 524 -11.94 -18.95 -7.99
C GLU A 524 -12.74 -18.90 -6.68
N LEU A 525 -12.05 -19.03 -5.54
CA LEU A 525 -12.66 -19.06 -4.21
C LEU A 525 -13.41 -17.77 -3.87
N PHE A 526 -12.85 -16.60 -4.20
CA PHE A 526 -13.46 -15.31 -3.89
C PHE A 526 -14.21 -14.68 -5.08
N SER A 527 -14.62 -15.48 -6.07
CA SER A 527 -15.28 -15.00 -7.30
C SER A 527 -16.61 -14.28 -7.08
N ASP A 528 -17.24 -14.49 -5.92
CA ASP A 528 -18.48 -13.82 -5.51
C ASP A 528 -18.25 -12.37 -5.02
N PHE A 529 -17.00 -11.92 -4.91
CA PHE A 529 -16.60 -10.57 -4.49
C PHE A 529 -16.00 -9.75 -5.64
N HIS A 530 -15.76 -8.46 -5.39
CA HIS A 530 -15.02 -7.61 -6.32
C HIS A 530 -13.52 -7.86 -6.17
N ILE A 531 -12.86 -8.28 -7.24
CA ILE A 531 -11.43 -8.60 -7.25
C ILE A 531 -10.67 -7.56 -8.07
N TYR A 532 -9.58 -7.04 -7.53
CA TYR A 532 -8.73 -6.04 -8.17
C TYR A 532 -7.28 -6.48 -8.16
N ARG A 533 -6.63 -6.47 -9.33
CA ARG A 533 -5.20 -6.72 -9.46
C ARG A 533 -4.42 -5.43 -9.20
N VAL A 534 -3.38 -5.52 -8.37
CA VAL A 534 -2.44 -4.42 -8.12
C VAL A 534 -1.41 -4.38 -9.26
N VAL A 535 -1.40 -3.31 -10.05
CA VAL A 535 -0.53 -3.10 -11.23
C VAL A 535 0.37 -1.89 -10.99
N GLY A 536 1.59 -1.87 -11.56
CA GLY A 536 2.48 -0.70 -11.47
C GLY A 536 3.52 -0.75 -10.34
N TYR A 537 3.57 -1.83 -9.57
CA TYR A 537 4.57 -2.05 -8.52
C TYR A 537 5.91 -2.53 -9.11
N ARG A 538 6.96 -1.68 -9.12
CA ARG A 538 8.37 -2.17 -9.16
C ARG A 538 9.02 -1.89 -7.81
N THR A 539 9.34 -2.92 -7.07
CA THR A 539 10.40 -2.83 -6.06
C THR A 539 11.74 -2.63 -6.76
N MET A 540 12.56 -1.72 -6.25
CA MET A 540 13.94 -1.50 -6.68
C MET A 540 14.80 -2.73 -6.36
N GLN A 541 14.66 -3.80 -7.13
CA GLN A 541 15.65 -4.87 -7.28
C GLN A 541 15.73 -5.21 -8.78
N LYS A 542 16.90 -4.98 -9.39
CA LYS A 542 17.16 -5.43 -10.75
C LYS A 542 17.38 -6.94 -10.72
N GLY A 543 16.42 -7.72 -11.24
CA GLY A 543 16.46 -9.18 -11.36
C GLY A 543 15.12 -9.75 -11.89
N PRO A 544 15.04 -11.04 -12.26
CA PRO A 544 13.92 -11.66 -12.99
C PRO A 544 12.62 -11.81 -12.19
N ASN A 545 12.52 -11.23 -10.99
CA ASN A 545 11.27 -11.10 -10.23
C ASN A 545 10.38 -10.01 -10.85
N TYR A 546 9.95 -10.25 -12.09
CA TYR A 546 8.89 -9.50 -12.75
C TYR A 546 7.56 -9.84 -12.06
N GLY A 547 7.15 -9.00 -11.11
CA GLY A 547 5.78 -8.90 -10.60
C GLY A 547 5.27 -10.08 -9.77
N ARG A 548 5.54 -10.08 -8.46
CA ARG A 548 4.57 -10.65 -7.51
C ARG A 548 3.29 -9.83 -7.65
N GLN A 549 2.30 -10.37 -8.35
CA GLN A 549 1.01 -9.71 -8.53
C GLN A 549 0.19 -9.93 -7.25
N GLU A 550 -0.35 -8.86 -6.68
CA GLU A 550 -1.20 -8.87 -5.49
C GLU A 550 -2.66 -8.65 -5.92
N LEU A 551 -3.60 -9.22 -5.16
CA LEU A 551 -5.04 -9.00 -5.31
C LEU A 551 -5.56 -8.22 -4.10
N LEU A 552 -6.46 -7.27 -4.36
CA LEU A 552 -7.39 -6.74 -3.37
C LEU A 552 -8.79 -7.30 -3.66
N ILE A 553 -9.43 -7.87 -2.65
CA ILE A 553 -10.76 -8.48 -2.73
C ILE A 553 -11.69 -7.70 -1.79
N THR A 554 -12.85 -7.26 -2.27
CA THR A 554 -13.81 -6.43 -1.52
C THR A 554 -15.26 -6.83 -1.74
N ASN A 555 -16.12 -6.60 -0.74
CA ASN A 555 -17.58 -6.72 -0.86
C ASN A 555 -18.28 -5.42 -1.30
N PHE A 556 -17.51 -4.42 -1.73
CA PHE A 556 -18.00 -3.16 -2.30
C PHE A 556 -17.15 -2.80 -3.53
N GLU A 557 -17.67 -1.96 -4.41
CA GLU A 557 -16.88 -1.45 -5.52
C GLU A 557 -15.79 -0.50 -5.01
N LEU A 558 -14.56 -0.93 -5.21
CA LEU A 558 -13.36 -0.15 -4.96
C LEU A 558 -13.33 0.93 -6.05
N ASP A 559 -13.82 2.13 -5.71
CA ASP A 559 -14.10 3.21 -6.67
C ASP A 559 -12.98 3.35 -7.70
N ARG A 560 -13.33 3.18 -8.98
CA ARG A 560 -12.48 3.62 -10.09
C ARG A 560 -12.28 5.12 -9.88
N LYS A 561 -11.04 5.60 -9.76
CA LYS A 561 -10.77 7.04 -9.86
C LYS A 561 -11.59 7.58 -11.04
N PRO A 562 -12.38 8.66 -10.89
CA PRO A 562 -13.13 9.19 -12.02
C PRO A 562 -12.15 9.45 -13.16
N MET A 563 -12.40 8.81 -14.31
CA MET A 563 -11.56 8.96 -15.51
C MET A 563 -11.58 10.43 -15.93
N MET A 564 -10.45 11.12 -15.74
CA MET A 564 -10.33 12.52 -16.11
C MET A 564 -10.00 12.63 -17.60
N GLU A 565 -10.90 13.27 -18.35
CA GLU A 565 -10.74 13.50 -19.79
C GLU A 565 -9.60 14.50 -20.04
N ALA A 566 -8.99 14.47 -21.22
CA ALA A 566 -7.91 15.39 -21.60
C ALA A 566 -8.36 16.34 -22.71
N LEU A 567 -7.97 17.62 -22.60
CA LEU A 567 -8.03 18.59 -23.67
C LEU A 567 -6.73 18.55 -24.48
N TYR A 568 -6.85 18.09 -25.73
CA TYR A 568 -5.76 18.05 -26.69
C TYR A 568 -5.64 19.38 -27.44
N LEU A 569 -4.43 19.96 -27.41
CA LEU A 569 -4.04 21.08 -28.25
C LEU A 569 -2.77 20.70 -29.03
N VAL A 570 -2.77 20.98 -30.34
CA VAL A 570 -1.62 20.74 -31.21
C VAL A 570 -0.42 21.57 -30.77
N LYS A 571 0.81 21.07 -30.98
CA LYS A 571 2.03 21.85 -30.73
C LYS A 571 2.00 23.14 -31.58
N PRO A 572 2.36 24.30 -31.03
CA PRO A 572 2.89 24.54 -29.68
C PRO A 572 1.82 24.94 -28.63
N HIS A 573 0.53 24.90 -28.93
CA HIS A 573 -0.52 25.57 -28.14
C HIS A 573 -0.69 25.06 -26.70
N ALA A 574 -0.51 23.77 -26.43
CA ALA A 574 -0.49 23.25 -25.05
C ALA A 574 0.73 23.77 -24.27
N GLU A 575 1.89 23.83 -24.93
CA GLU A 575 3.13 24.34 -24.35
C GLU A 575 3.07 25.86 -24.12
N LEU A 576 2.43 26.61 -25.01
CA LEU A 576 2.21 28.05 -24.83
C LEU A 576 1.33 28.36 -23.62
N ILE A 577 0.33 27.52 -23.32
CA ILE A 577 -0.45 27.64 -22.07
C ILE A 577 0.44 27.31 -20.87
N TYR A 578 1.26 26.25 -20.97
CA TYR A 578 2.20 25.88 -19.91
C TYR A 578 3.21 26.99 -19.57
N LYS A 579 3.69 27.71 -20.59
CA LYS A 579 4.57 28.88 -20.42
C LYS A 579 3.83 30.16 -20.02
N GLY A 580 2.49 30.14 -19.94
CA GLY A 580 1.65 31.30 -19.61
C GLY A 580 1.50 32.32 -20.75
N GLU A 581 1.94 31.98 -21.96
CA GLU A 581 1.94 32.87 -23.14
C GLU A 581 0.59 32.90 -23.87
N LYS A 582 -0.17 31.81 -23.80
CA LYS A 582 -1.54 31.69 -24.34
C LYS A 582 -2.53 31.76 -23.19
N LYS A 583 -3.53 32.64 -23.31
CA LYS A 583 -4.55 32.96 -22.27
C LYS A 583 -5.99 32.68 -22.70
N LEU A 584 -6.21 32.34 -23.97
CA LEU A 584 -7.52 31.95 -24.50
C LEU A 584 -7.38 30.74 -25.42
N ILE A 585 -8.36 29.84 -25.35
CA ILE A 585 -8.51 28.73 -26.30
C ILE A 585 -9.66 29.07 -27.25
N VAL A 586 -9.47 28.86 -28.55
CA VAL A 586 -10.51 29.13 -29.55
C VAL A 586 -10.90 27.82 -30.23
N LYS A 587 -12.21 27.57 -30.37
CA LYS A 587 -12.75 26.39 -31.07
C LYS A 587 -13.96 26.76 -31.93
N LYS A 588 -14.19 26.01 -33.01
CA LYS A 588 -15.33 26.19 -33.92
C LYS A 588 -16.69 25.81 -33.31
N ARG A 589 -16.70 24.92 -32.31
CA ARG A 589 -17.92 24.44 -31.64
C ARG A 589 -17.93 24.87 -30.17
N LEU A 590 -19.15 25.05 -29.65
CA LEU A 590 -19.38 25.30 -28.23
C LEU A 590 -19.48 23.96 -27.47
N PHE A 591 -18.65 23.77 -26.46
CA PHE A 591 -18.57 22.56 -25.64
C PHE A 591 -19.08 22.83 -24.23
N LYS A 592 -20.39 23.09 -24.10
CA LYS A 592 -21.01 23.45 -22.81
C LYS A 592 -20.74 22.40 -21.70
N ASN A 593 -20.74 21.13 -22.06
CA ASN A 593 -20.56 20.01 -21.12
C ASN A 593 -19.11 19.81 -20.63
N MET A 594 -18.18 20.64 -21.12
CA MET A 594 -16.76 20.63 -20.75
C MET A 594 -16.37 21.85 -19.91
N LEU A 595 -17.31 22.76 -19.65
CA LEU A 595 -17.09 23.89 -18.75
C LEU A 595 -17.08 23.42 -17.29
N ASP A 596 -16.25 24.06 -16.47
CA ASP A 596 -16.10 23.86 -15.03
C ASP A 596 -15.69 22.45 -14.60
N ARG A 597 -15.10 21.69 -15.54
CA ARG A 597 -14.53 20.35 -15.30
C ARG A 597 -13.02 20.40 -15.38
N ASP A 598 -12.36 19.66 -14.50
CA ASP A 598 -10.91 19.44 -14.58
C ASP A 598 -10.60 18.46 -15.70
N LEU A 599 -9.70 18.87 -16.59
CA LEU A 599 -9.21 18.09 -17.72
C LEU A 599 -7.67 18.05 -17.70
N TYR A 600 -7.05 17.02 -18.27
CA TYR A 600 -5.62 17.08 -18.55
C TYR A 600 -5.33 17.97 -19.77
N LEU A 601 -4.37 18.89 -19.68
CA LEU A 601 -3.87 19.60 -20.86
C LEU A 601 -2.74 18.80 -21.52
N VAL A 602 -2.94 18.40 -22.77
CA VAL A 602 -2.00 17.52 -23.48
C VAL A 602 -1.68 17.99 -24.90
N ASP A 603 -0.47 17.65 -25.34
CA ASP A 603 -0.07 17.61 -26.75
C ASP A 603 0.25 16.17 -27.18
N ASN A 604 0.85 15.98 -28.36
CA ASN A 604 1.23 14.66 -28.91
C ASN A 604 2.09 13.78 -28.00
N GLU A 605 2.87 14.35 -27.08
CA GLU A 605 3.93 13.66 -26.34
C GLU A 605 3.87 13.88 -24.82
N LYS A 606 3.22 14.94 -24.35
CA LYS A 606 3.30 15.41 -22.96
C LYS A 606 1.95 15.87 -22.41
N CYS A 607 1.78 15.66 -21.11
CA CYS A 607 0.73 16.26 -20.30
C CYS A 607 1.35 17.36 -19.42
N TYR A 608 0.83 18.57 -19.55
CA TYR A 608 1.41 19.78 -18.99
C TYR A 608 0.82 20.14 -17.62
N GLY A 609 -0.36 19.62 -17.28
CA GLY A 609 -1.06 19.94 -16.03
C GLY A 609 -2.57 19.75 -16.15
N LEU A 610 -3.31 20.31 -15.20
CA LEU A 610 -4.77 20.30 -15.21
C LEU A 610 -5.30 21.63 -15.77
N ILE A 611 -6.25 21.56 -16.69
CA ILE A 611 -6.94 22.72 -17.27
C ILE A 611 -8.44 22.61 -17.03
N ARG A 612 -9.06 23.73 -16.63
CA ARG A 612 -10.51 23.86 -16.47
C ARG A 612 -11.00 24.99 -17.35
N LEU A 613 -11.91 24.70 -18.28
CA LEU A 613 -12.54 25.74 -19.11
C LEU A 613 -13.63 26.43 -18.27
N THR A 614 -13.49 27.71 -17.95
CA THR A 614 -14.38 28.40 -16.98
C THR A 614 -15.51 29.14 -17.66
N LYS A 615 -15.26 29.71 -18.85
CA LYS A 615 -16.25 30.51 -19.56
C LYS A 615 -16.08 30.33 -21.05
N ALA A 616 -17.20 30.24 -21.78
CA ALA A 616 -17.21 30.21 -23.23
C ALA A 616 -18.16 31.28 -23.78
N TYR A 617 -17.70 32.02 -24.78
CA TYR A 617 -18.51 33.03 -25.46
C TYR A 617 -18.19 33.05 -26.97
N PRO A 618 -19.18 33.33 -27.83
CA PRO A 618 -18.95 33.43 -29.26
C PRO A 618 -18.09 34.66 -29.59
N ILE A 619 -17.25 34.53 -30.62
CA ILE A 619 -16.46 35.63 -31.17
C ILE A 619 -16.61 35.69 -32.69
N THR A 620 -16.63 36.91 -33.23
CA THR A 620 -16.61 37.24 -34.66
C THR A 620 -15.18 37.24 -35.21
N ARG A 621 -15.02 37.37 -36.54
CA ARG A 621 -13.69 37.47 -37.17
C ARG A 621 -12.90 38.70 -36.69
N GLU A 622 -13.56 39.84 -36.55
CA GLU A 622 -12.94 41.06 -36.03
C GLU A 622 -12.48 40.90 -34.57
N GLU A 623 -13.27 40.23 -33.74
CA GLU A 623 -12.89 39.93 -32.34
C GLU A 623 -11.79 38.88 -32.24
N PHE A 624 -11.75 37.90 -33.15
CA PHE A 624 -10.65 36.96 -33.26
C PHE A 624 -9.33 37.70 -33.51
N GLU A 625 -9.31 38.62 -34.47
CA GLU A 625 -8.13 39.45 -34.75
C GLU A 625 -7.71 40.30 -33.54
N LYS A 626 -8.67 40.93 -32.84
CA LYS A 626 -8.40 41.71 -31.61
C LYS A 626 -7.83 40.86 -30.47
N LEU A 627 -8.22 39.58 -30.37
CA LEU A 627 -7.80 38.67 -29.31
C LEU A 627 -6.53 37.86 -29.66
N ARG A 628 -5.90 38.13 -30.79
CA ARG A 628 -4.73 37.38 -31.30
C ARG A 628 -3.58 37.28 -30.32
N ALA A 629 -3.30 38.36 -29.58
CA ALA A 629 -2.27 38.36 -28.55
C ALA A 629 -2.56 37.38 -27.40
N LYS A 630 -3.84 37.08 -27.13
CA LYS A 630 -4.28 36.18 -26.06
C LYS A 630 -4.41 34.73 -26.53
N HIS A 631 -4.92 34.48 -27.73
CA HIS A 631 -5.07 33.10 -28.22
C HIS A 631 -3.86 32.59 -29.01
N LYS A 632 -2.95 33.44 -29.52
CA LYS A 632 -1.69 33.03 -30.18
C LYS A 632 -1.87 32.07 -31.37
N ILE A 633 -2.97 32.16 -32.12
CA ILE A 633 -3.23 31.35 -33.32
C ILE A 633 -2.85 32.20 -34.54
N SER A 634 -2.04 31.65 -35.45
CA SER A 634 -1.61 32.35 -36.68
C SER A 634 -2.71 32.35 -37.75
N ASP A 635 -2.53 33.16 -38.81
CA ASP A 635 -3.46 33.14 -39.95
C ASP A 635 -3.41 31.81 -40.70
N GLU A 636 -2.22 31.22 -40.85
CA GLU A 636 -2.07 29.91 -41.48
C GLU A 636 -2.79 28.81 -40.67
N GLU A 637 -2.63 28.81 -39.34
CA GLU A 637 -3.30 27.84 -38.45
C GLU A 637 -4.84 28.03 -38.46
N ALA A 638 -5.31 29.27 -38.49
CA ALA A 638 -6.75 29.56 -38.52
C ALA A 638 -7.38 29.09 -39.84
N GLU A 639 -6.72 29.32 -40.97
CA GLU A 639 -7.15 28.86 -42.28
C GLU A 639 -7.10 27.32 -42.37
N GLU A 640 -6.04 26.68 -41.86
CA GLU A 640 -5.92 25.21 -41.84
C GLU A 640 -7.04 24.56 -41.00
N TRP A 641 -7.31 25.09 -39.80
CA TRP A 641 -8.26 24.44 -38.88
C TRP A 641 -9.71 24.72 -39.23
N TRP A 642 -10.02 25.91 -39.75
CA TRP A 642 -11.40 26.38 -39.87
C TRP A 642 -11.78 26.93 -41.25
N GLY A 643 -10.80 27.22 -42.11
CA GLY A 643 -10.98 27.92 -43.39
C GLY A 643 -11.67 29.28 -43.20
N ASN A 644 -12.51 29.67 -44.14
CA ASN A 644 -13.34 30.85 -43.99
C ASN A 644 -14.44 30.63 -42.91
N PHE A 645 -14.26 31.21 -41.72
CA PHE A 645 -15.20 31.13 -40.61
C PHE A 645 -15.91 32.47 -40.34
N THR A 646 -17.18 32.39 -39.95
CA THR A 646 -17.98 33.57 -39.55
C THR A 646 -18.18 33.66 -38.04
N LYS A 647 -18.01 32.55 -37.31
CA LYS A 647 -18.23 32.46 -35.87
C LYS A 647 -17.34 31.40 -35.22
N LEU A 648 -16.65 31.76 -34.15
CA LEU A 648 -15.89 30.86 -33.29
C LEU A 648 -16.33 31.04 -31.83
N TYR A 649 -15.77 30.23 -30.93
CA TYR A 649 -15.99 30.34 -29.49
C TYR A 649 -14.65 30.47 -28.80
N ALA A 650 -14.47 31.54 -28.03
CA ALA A 650 -13.34 31.71 -27.12
C ALA A 650 -13.68 31.10 -25.76
N TYR A 651 -12.71 30.42 -25.19
CA TYR A 651 -12.76 29.80 -23.88
C TYR A 651 -11.70 30.45 -22.99
N GLU A 652 -12.15 30.99 -21.87
CA GLU A 652 -11.32 31.28 -20.72
C GLU A 652 -11.05 29.98 -19.97
N PHE A 653 -9.89 29.89 -19.32
CA PHE A 653 -9.50 28.70 -18.59
C PHE A 653 -8.65 29.04 -17.38
N GLU A 654 -8.72 28.15 -16.39
CA GLU A 654 -7.76 28.04 -15.31
C GLU A 654 -6.81 26.89 -15.62
N PHE A 655 -5.51 27.11 -15.43
CA PHE A 655 -4.50 26.08 -15.68
C PHE A 655 -3.59 25.90 -14.48
N LYS A 656 -3.51 24.68 -13.98
CA LYS A 656 -2.61 24.24 -12.91
C LYS A 656 -1.47 23.43 -13.52
N PRO A 657 -0.30 24.03 -13.78
CA PRO A 657 0.83 23.33 -14.39
C PRO A 657 1.35 22.24 -13.47
N TYR A 658 1.88 21.17 -14.07
CA TYR A 658 2.81 20.29 -13.38
C TYR A 658 4.16 20.96 -13.22
N LYS A 659 4.91 20.57 -12.18
CA LYS A 659 6.28 21.03 -11.97
C LYS A 659 7.18 20.75 -13.20
N GLU A 660 6.94 19.60 -13.84
CA GLU A 660 7.53 19.23 -15.13
C GLU A 660 6.47 18.53 -15.99
N PRO A 661 6.38 18.81 -17.31
CA PRO A 661 5.45 18.13 -18.20
C PRO A 661 5.76 16.63 -18.24
N LYS A 662 4.73 15.80 -18.03
CA LYS A 662 4.89 14.34 -17.93
C LYS A 662 4.74 13.71 -19.31
N PRO A 663 5.59 12.75 -19.71
CA PRO A 663 5.49 12.11 -21.01
C PRO A 663 4.23 11.23 -21.08
N ILE A 664 3.53 11.24 -22.21
CA ILE A 664 2.31 10.47 -22.46
C ILE A 664 2.31 9.80 -23.84
N LYS A 665 1.42 8.83 -24.03
CA LYS A 665 1.07 8.24 -25.32
C LYS A 665 -0.39 8.56 -25.64
N LEU A 666 -0.62 9.26 -26.75
CA LEU A 666 -1.96 9.58 -27.24
C LEU A 666 -2.49 8.50 -28.20
N PRO A 667 -3.80 8.19 -28.18
CA PRO A 667 -4.44 7.36 -29.19
C PRO A 667 -4.29 7.95 -30.60
N LYS A 668 -4.10 7.11 -31.62
CA LYS A 668 -4.07 7.54 -33.02
C LYS A 668 -5.40 8.22 -33.39
N GLY A 669 -5.35 9.43 -33.96
CA GLY A 669 -6.54 10.19 -34.39
C GLY A 669 -7.22 11.03 -33.29
N ALA A 670 -6.53 11.35 -32.19
CA ALA A 670 -7.05 12.24 -31.15
C ALA A 670 -7.50 13.62 -31.71
N GLN A 671 -8.71 14.06 -31.36
CA GLN A 671 -9.32 15.26 -31.94
C GLN A 671 -9.18 16.53 -31.08
N THR A 672 -9.96 16.66 -30.02
CA THR A 672 -9.95 17.85 -29.15
C THR A 672 -10.16 17.46 -27.69
N PHE A 673 -11.07 16.54 -27.41
CA PHE A 673 -11.14 15.88 -26.10
C PHE A 673 -10.76 14.42 -26.26
N VAL A 674 -9.93 13.92 -25.36
CA VAL A 674 -9.45 12.55 -25.36
C VAL A 674 -9.94 11.91 -24.08
N LYS A 675 -10.70 10.82 -24.20
CA LYS A 675 -11.27 10.12 -23.04
C LYS A 675 -10.21 9.48 -22.15
N ARG A 676 -9.02 9.18 -22.70
CA ARG A 676 -7.94 8.48 -22.02
C ARG A 676 -6.58 8.88 -22.57
N ILE A 677 -5.64 9.17 -21.68
CA ILE A 677 -4.21 9.35 -21.97
C ILE A 677 -3.40 8.36 -21.15
N GLU A 678 -2.30 7.86 -21.68
CA GLU A 678 -1.41 6.91 -21.00
C GLU A 678 -0.11 7.63 -20.61
N PHE A 679 0.23 7.72 -19.32
CA PHE A 679 1.48 8.34 -18.87
C PHE A 679 2.66 7.36 -18.96
N LEU A 680 3.80 7.82 -19.51
CA LEU A 680 4.95 6.97 -19.84
C LEU A 680 5.94 6.77 -18.67
N ARG A 681 5.87 7.56 -17.57
CA ARG A 681 6.65 7.34 -16.32
C ARG A 681 5.99 7.89 -15.06
N GLY A 682 5.91 7.05 -14.03
CA GLY A 682 5.45 7.34 -12.67
C GLY A 682 4.76 6.10 -12.12
N PHE A 683 5.13 5.65 -10.92
CA PHE A 683 4.59 4.45 -10.26
C PHE A 683 3.13 4.67 -9.80
N ASP A 684 2.21 4.84 -10.75
CA ASP A 684 0.79 4.71 -10.43
C ASP A 684 0.52 3.23 -10.19
N ILE A 685 0.44 2.88 -8.91
CA ILE A 685 -0.14 1.61 -8.53
C ILE A 685 -1.63 1.69 -8.89
N GLU A 686 -2.03 1.00 -9.95
CA GLU A 686 -3.42 0.91 -10.42
C GLU A 686 -4.07 -0.35 -9.85
N PHE A 687 -5.37 -0.25 -9.55
CA PHE A 687 -6.20 -1.39 -9.19
C PHE A 687 -7.07 -1.72 -10.39
N GLU A 688 -6.64 -2.69 -11.17
CA GLU A 688 -7.39 -3.14 -12.34
C GLU A 688 -8.45 -4.13 -11.89
N PRO A 689 -9.76 -3.86 -12.11
CA PRO A 689 -10.78 -4.83 -11.79
C PRO A 689 -10.55 -6.10 -12.62
N VAL A 690 -10.60 -7.25 -11.95
CA VAL A 690 -10.69 -8.54 -12.61
C VAL A 690 -12.17 -8.73 -12.97
N GLU A 691 -12.51 -8.48 -14.23
CA GLU A 691 -13.87 -8.69 -14.72
C GLU A 691 -14.13 -10.20 -14.80
N LEU A 692 -15.01 -10.72 -13.95
CA LEU A 692 -15.45 -12.13 -13.93
C LEU A 692 -16.93 -12.23 -14.33
N ILE A 693 -17.44 -13.44 -14.61
CA ILE A 693 -18.85 -13.68 -14.96
C ILE A 693 -19.81 -13.16 -13.86
N LYS A 694 -20.48 -12.02 -14.08
CA LYS A 694 -21.48 -11.45 -13.15
C LYS A 694 -22.92 -11.94 -13.39
N ASP A 695 -23.29 -12.17 -14.66
CA ASP A 695 -24.60 -12.66 -15.07
C ASP A 695 -24.47 -13.64 -16.24
N LEU A 696 -24.78 -14.91 -15.98
CA LEU A 696 -24.72 -15.97 -16.99
C LEU A 696 -25.68 -15.73 -18.17
N HIS A 697 -26.84 -15.10 -17.94
CA HIS A 697 -27.86 -14.94 -18.99
C HIS A 697 -27.48 -13.87 -20.02
N ASN A 698 -26.63 -12.92 -19.64
CA ASN A 698 -26.21 -11.79 -20.48
C ASN A 698 -24.70 -11.83 -20.85
N TYR A 699 -23.99 -12.91 -20.49
CA TYR A 699 -22.56 -13.03 -20.71
C TYR A 699 -22.21 -13.22 -22.20
N ASP A 700 -21.30 -12.40 -22.72
CA ASP A 700 -20.80 -12.50 -24.10
C ASP A 700 -19.27 -12.70 -24.10
N PRO A 701 -18.77 -13.92 -24.36
CA PRO A 701 -17.33 -14.23 -24.33
C PRO A 701 -16.54 -13.43 -25.37
N ARG A 702 -17.17 -12.92 -26.43
CA ARG A 702 -16.48 -12.12 -27.46
C ARG A 702 -15.98 -10.78 -26.91
N LYS A 703 -16.58 -10.30 -25.81
CA LYS A 703 -16.18 -9.05 -25.15
C LYS A 703 -15.07 -9.25 -24.11
N ALA A 704 -14.82 -10.48 -23.68
CA ALA A 704 -13.84 -10.81 -22.66
C ALA A 704 -12.39 -10.78 -23.19
N THR A 705 -11.41 -10.51 -22.34
CA THR A 705 -9.98 -10.65 -22.69
C THR A 705 -9.55 -12.13 -22.68
N ASN A 706 -8.36 -12.46 -23.22
CA ASN A 706 -7.87 -13.85 -23.23
C ASN A 706 -7.64 -14.40 -21.81
N GLU A 707 -7.12 -13.57 -20.91
CA GLU A 707 -6.91 -13.93 -19.50
C GLU A 707 -8.26 -14.15 -18.80
N GLN A 708 -9.21 -13.25 -19.05
CA GLN A 708 -10.58 -13.35 -18.53
C GLN A 708 -11.30 -14.61 -19.01
N LEU A 709 -11.19 -14.96 -20.30
CA LEU A 709 -11.80 -16.20 -20.82
C LEU A 709 -11.27 -17.46 -20.13
N ALA A 710 -9.96 -17.51 -19.85
CA ALA A 710 -9.35 -18.64 -19.15
C ALA A 710 -9.81 -18.73 -17.69
N ASP A 711 -9.94 -17.61 -16.99
CA ASP A 711 -10.42 -17.56 -15.61
C ASP A 711 -11.92 -17.82 -15.50
N ASP A 712 -12.73 -17.24 -16.39
CA ASP A 712 -14.17 -17.46 -16.48
C ASP A 712 -14.50 -18.95 -16.70
N PHE A 713 -13.72 -19.64 -17.53
CA PHE A 713 -13.90 -21.09 -17.71
C PHE A 713 -13.60 -21.90 -16.43
N ARG A 714 -12.55 -21.52 -15.68
CA ARG A 714 -12.22 -22.17 -14.39
C ARG A 714 -13.32 -21.94 -13.36
N ILE A 715 -13.90 -20.75 -13.30
CA ILE A 715 -15.03 -20.43 -12.40
C ILE A 715 -16.23 -21.31 -12.72
N LEU A 716 -16.57 -21.50 -14.00
CA LEU A 716 -17.68 -22.39 -14.38
C LEU A 716 -17.40 -23.85 -14.00
N CYS A 717 -16.14 -24.29 -14.04
CA CYS A 717 -15.76 -25.60 -13.53
C CYS A 717 -16.03 -25.73 -12.01
N ALA A 718 -15.74 -24.67 -11.25
CA ALA A 718 -16.02 -24.58 -9.82
C ALA A 718 -17.54 -24.63 -9.54
N TRP A 719 -18.31 -23.78 -10.20
CA TRP A 719 -19.77 -23.70 -10.05
C TRP A 719 -20.45 -25.01 -10.45
N TYR A 720 -19.98 -25.67 -11.51
CA TYR A 720 -20.45 -26.99 -11.94
C TYR A 720 -20.20 -28.05 -10.85
N ALA A 721 -19.00 -28.06 -10.26
CA ALA A 721 -18.68 -28.95 -9.15
C ALA A 721 -19.57 -28.70 -7.93
N THR A 722 -19.80 -27.43 -7.57
CA THR A 722 -20.68 -27.05 -6.45
C THR A 722 -22.12 -27.52 -6.65
N LYS A 723 -22.69 -27.34 -7.86
CA LYS A 723 -24.04 -27.85 -8.19
C LYS A 723 -24.12 -29.37 -8.16
N LYS A 724 -23.11 -30.09 -8.67
CA LYS A 724 -23.06 -31.56 -8.63
C LYS A 724 -22.97 -32.12 -7.22
N ARG A 725 -22.43 -31.33 -6.27
CA ARG A 725 -22.36 -31.68 -4.85
C ARG A 725 -23.60 -31.26 -4.05
N GLY A 726 -24.64 -30.74 -4.69
CA GLY A 726 -25.88 -30.30 -4.03
C GLY A 726 -25.81 -28.91 -3.40
N GLY A 727 -24.80 -28.09 -3.73
CA GLY A 727 -24.68 -26.72 -3.26
C GLY A 727 -25.75 -25.79 -3.85
N LYS A 728 -26.15 -24.78 -3.07
CA LYS A 728 -27.09 -23.74 -3.53
C LYS A 728 -26.34 -22.67 -4.32
N LEU A 729 -26.57 -22.63 -5.64
CA LEU A 729 -26.19 -21.51 -6.52
C LEU A 729 -27.43 -20.98 -7.23
N LYS A 730 -27.42 -19.68 -7.56
CA LYS A 730 -28.52 -18.97 -8.26
C LYS A 730 -28.84 -19.59 -9.63
N TYR A 731 -27.81 -20.08 -10.32
CA TYR A 731 -27.92 -20.55 -11.70
C TYR A 731 -28.12 -22.07 -11.78
N SER A 732 -28.83 -22.55 -12.79
CA SER A 732 -29.02 -23.98 -13.01
C SER A 732 -27.75 -24.64 -13.56
N LEU A 733 -27.67 -25.97 -13.47
CA LEU A 733 -26.58 -26.71 -14.11
C LEU A 733 -26.55 -26.45 -15.63
N GLU A 734 -27.73 -26.30 -16.24
CA GLU A 734 -27.93 -26.00 -17.65
C GLU A 734 -27.33 -24.63 -18.03
N ASP A 735 -27.58 -23.60 -17.23
CA ASP A 735 -27.05 -22.24 -17.45
C ASP A 735 -25.51 -22.22 -17.44
N ILE A 736 -24.91 -22.92 -16.48
CA ILE A 736 -23.46 -23.04 -16.33
C ILE A 736 -22.85 -23.75 -17.55
N ILE A 737 -23.42 -24.87 -17.98
CA ILE A 737 -22.96 -25.63 -19.15
C ILE A 737 -23.07 -24.78 -20.42
N ASN A 738 -24.18 -24.06 -20.60
CA ASN A 738 -24.42 -23.26 -21.80
C ASN A 738 -23.39 -22.15 -21.97
N VAL A 739 -23.05 -21.43 -20.90
CA VAL A 739 -22.03 -20.38 -20.98
C VAL A 739 -20.62 -20.95 -21.07
N ALA A 740 -20.32 -22.07 -20.39
CA ALA A 740 -19.03 -22.74 -20.52
C ALA A 740 -18.78 -23.18 -21.97
N ARG A 741 -19.84 -23.59 -22.69
CA ARG A 741 -19.77 -23.89 -24.12
C ARG A 741 -19.53 -22.66 -24.99
N LEU A 742 -20.10 -21.50 -24.64
CA LEU A 742 -19.84 -20.25 -25.35
C LEU A 742 -18.38 -19.80 -25.16
N ILE A 743 -17.85 -19.87 -23.94
CA ILE A 743 -16.45 -19.54 -23.61
C ILE A 743 -15.50 -20.48 -24.35
N TYR A 744 -15.74 -21.80 -24.26
CA TYR A 744 -14.93 -22.80 -24.95
C TYR A 744 -14.83 -22.51 -26.46
N LYS A 745 -15.97 -22.25 -27.11
CA LYS A 745 -16.01 -21.92 -28.55
C LYS A 745 -15.24 -20.64 -28.88
N GLU A 746 -15.34 -19.61 -28.06
CA GLU A 746 -14.63 -18.35 -28.29
C GLU A 746 -13.12 -18.48 -28.08
N ILE A 747 -12.68 -19.24 -27.06
CA ILE A 747 -11.26 -19.58 -26.86
C ILE A 747 -10.71 -20.32 -28.09
N GLU A 748 -11.40 -21.36 -28.56
CA GLU A 748 -10.99 -22.10 -29.76
C GLU A 748 -10.97 -21.20 -31.01
N ARG A 749 -11.94 -20.30 -31.15
CA ARG A 749 -11.98 -19.34 -32.25
C ARG A 749 -10.79 -18.38 -32.23
N ARG A 750 -10.40 -17.85 -31.06
CA ARG A 750 -9.24 -16.94 -30.92
C ARG A 750 -7.92 -17.68 -31.10
N LYS A 751 -7.83 -18.92 -30.64
CA LYS A 751 -6.69 -19.81 -30.91
C LYS A 751 -6.50 -20.02 -32.41
N ALA A 752 -7.58 -20.35 -33.14
CA ALA A 752 -7.53 -20.54 -34.59
C ALA A 752 -7.11 -19.28 -35.37
N ARG A 753 -7.35 -18.09 -34.81
CA ARG A 753 -6.94 -16.80 -35.38
C ARG A 753 -5.54 -16.34 -34.92
N GLY A 754 -4.88 -17.08 -34.04
CA GLY A 754 -3.62 -16.68 -33.41
C GLY A 754 -3.75 -15.52 -32.42
N GLU A 755 -4.97 -15.14 -32.06
CA GLU A 755 -5.28 -14.03 -31.15
C GLU A 755 -5.09 -14.43 -29.68
N MET A 756 -5.03 -15.74 -29.37
CA MET A 756 -4.87 -16.29 -28.02
C MET A 756 -3.99 -17.54 -28.03
N LYS A 757 -2.97 -17.58 -27.16
CA LYS A 757 -2.25 -18.82 -26.82
C LYS A 757 -2.93 -19.48 -25.62
N HIS A 758 -3.57 -20.62 -25.84
CA HIS A 758 -4.23 -21.37 -24.78
C HIS A 758 -4.28 -22.86 -25.12
N GLU A 759 -3.92 -23.71 -24.17
CA GLU A 759 -3.96 -25.16 -24.30
C GLU A 759 -4.87 -25.76 -23.24
N TRP A 760 -5.70 -26.71 -23.67
CA TRP A 760 -6.56 -27.46 -22.77
C TRP A 760 -5.83 -28.68 -22.27
N HIS A 761 -5.73 -28.82 -20.95
CA HIS A 761 -5.10 -29.96 -20.28
C HIS A 761 -6.13 -30.74 -19.46
N PRO A 762 -7.13 -31.41 -20.09
CA PRO A 762 -8.18 -32.14 -19.38
C PRO A 762 -7.62 -33.19 -18.41
N GLU A 763 -6.47 -33.80 -18.71
CA GLU A 763 -5.75 -34.75 -17.87
C GLU A 763 -5.27 -34.15 -16.54
N ARG A 764 -5.04 -32.84 -16.49
CA ARG A 764 -4.66 -32.10 -15.26
C ARG A 764 -5.86 -31.52 -14.52
N MET A 765 -7.07 -31.55 -15.09
CA MET A 765 -8.28 -31.02 -14.47
C MET A 765 -8.83 -31.95 -13.38
N LYS A 766 -9.43 -31.37 -12.32
CA LYS A 766 -10.21 -32.10 -11.29
C LYS A 766 -11.42 -32.82 -11.93
N PRO A 767 -11.95 -33.90 -11.33
CA PRO A 767 -12.96 -34.76 -11.97
C PRO A 767 -14.18 -34.03 -12.55
N TYR A 768 -14.81 -33.12 -11.79
CA TYR A 768 -15.97 -32.36 -12.27
C TYR A 768 -15.62 -31.26 -13.29
N ALA A 769 -14.43 -30.66 -13.19
CA ALA A 769 -13.93 -29.69 -14.17
C ALA A 769 -13.66 -30.38 -15.52
N ARG A 770 -13.08 -31.58 -15.46
CA ARG A 770 -12.86 -32.45 -16.61
C ARG A 770 -14.18 -32.91 -17.23
N GLU A 771 -15.16 -33.28 -16.40
CA GLU A 771 -16.51 -33.62 -16.85
C GLU A 771 -17.16 -32.45 -17.61
N LEU A 772 -17.14 -31.23 -17.05
CA LEU A 772 -17.65 -30.04 -17.72
C LEU A 772 -16.91 -29.77 -19.05
N PHE A 773 -15.58 -29.87 -19.06
CA PHE A 773 -14.77 -29.72 -20.26
C PHE A 773 -15.21 -30.67 -21.38
N TYR A 774 -15.45 -31.96 -21.07
CA TYR A 774 -15.92 -32.91 -22.07
C TYR A 774 -17.36 -32.60 -22.55
N ILE A 775 -18.24 -32.17 -21.65
CA ILE A 775 -19.64 -31.79 -21.99
C ILE A 775 -19.70 -30.60 -22.97
N VAL A 776 -18.74 -29.67 -22.88
CA VAL A 776 -18.74 -28.45 -23.70
C VAL A 776 -17.87 -28.57 -24.95
N SER A 777 -16.89 -29.47 -24.94
CA SER A 777 -16.04 -29.75 -26.10
C SER A 777 -16.68 -30.74 -27.09
N GLU A 778 -17.64 -31.57 -26.66
CA GLU A 778 -18.32 -32.54 -27.53
C GLU A 778 -19.83 -32.28 -27.65
N GLY A 779 -20.30 -32.05 -28.88
CA GLY A 779 -21.71 -32.14 -29.22
C GLY A 779 -22.15 -33.62 -29.30
N ILE A 780 -22.96 -34.05 -28.32
CA ILE A 780 -23.85 -35.23 -28.27
C ILE A 780 -23.19 -36.62 -28.48
N ASN A 781 -22.88 -37.36 -27.38
CA ASN A 781 -23.48 -38.68 -27.07
C ASN A 781 -22.98 -39.26 -25.71
N VAL A 782 -23.84 -39.27 -24.70
CA VAL A 782 -23.60 -39.76 -23.32
C VAL A 782 -23.27 -41.28 -23.17
N PRO A 783 -23.56 -42.21 -24.11
CA PRO A 783 -23.28 -43.65 -23.91
C PRO A 783 -21.83 -44.12 -24.13
N LYS A 784 -20.98 -43.40 -24.87
CA LYS A 784 -19.63 -43.91 -25.26
C LYS A 784 -18.56 -43.77 -24.16
N ILE A 785 -18.82 -42.93 -23.17
CA ILE A 785 -17.93 -42.68 -22.02
C ILE A 785 -17.94 -43.87 -21.03
N LYS A 786 -19.07 -44.58 -20.91
CA LYS A 786 -19.15 -45.79 -20.06
C LYS A 786 -18.38 -46.98 -20.65
N GLU A 787 -18.17 -47.01 -21.96
CA GLU A 787 -17.42 -48.07 -22.64
C GLU A 787 -15.89 -47.88 -22.49
N LEU A 788 -15.42 -46.63 -22.57
CA LEU A 788 -14.00 -46.25 -22.42
C LEU A 788 -13.44 -46.46 -21.00
N ILE A 789 -14.29 -46.40 -19.98
CA ILE A 789 -13.90 -46.65 -18.58
C ILE A 789 -13.61 -48.15 -18.33
N SER A 790 -14.09 -49.06 -19.19
CA SER A 790 -13.98 -50.51 -18.99
C SER A 790 -12.74 -51.18 -19.57
N LYS A 791 -11.84 -50.45 -20.26
CA LYS A 791 -10.78 -51.06 -21.11
C LYS A 791 -9.34 -50.60 -20.86
N VAL A 792 -8.98 -50.08 -19.70
CA VAL A 792 -7.57 -49.69 -19.44
C VAL A 792 -6.99 -50.37 -18.20
N VAL A 793 -6.63 -51.65 -18.36
CA VAL A 793 -5.34 -52.20 -17.89
C VAL A 793 -4.91 -53.23 -18.92
N VAL A 794 -3.80 -52.99 -19.62
CA VAL A 794 -2.73 -53.96 -19.92
C VAL A 794 -1.58 -53.19 -20.59
N LEU A 795 -0.39 -53.37 -20.02
CA LEU A 795 0.92 -52.95 -20.49
C LEU A 795 1.25 -53.60 -21.85
N LYS A 796 1.95 -52.89 -22.74
CA LYS A 796 3.09 -53.45 -23.51
C LYS A 796 3.85 -52.37 -24.29
N GLY A 797 5.17 -52.50 -24.25
CA GLY A 797 6.10 -51.71 -25.05
C GLY A 797 6.28 -52.25 -26.46
N SER A 798 7.07 -51.46 -27.20
CA SER A 798 7.89 -51.75 -28.40
C SER A 798 7.29 -52.59 -29.51
N GLU A 799 7.17 -52.00 -30.70
CA GLU A 799 7.94 -52.41 -31.90
C GLU A 799 7.62 -51.48 -33.09
N GLY A 800 8.67 -51.09 -33.82
CA GLY A 800 8.58 -50.74 -35.25
C GLY A 800 8.82 -49.28 -35.63
N GLU A 801 10.09 -48.94 -35.82
CA GLU A 801 10.62 -47.95 -36.77
C GLU A 801 10.10 -46.51 -36.67
N ALA A 802 10.57 -45.79 -35.65
CA ALA A 802 10.68 -44.35 -35.66
C ALA A 802 12.11 -44.00 -35.23
N GLU A 803 12.78 -43.11 -35.96
CA GLU A 803 14.14 -42.61 -35.70
C GLU A 803 14.42 -42.57 -34.19
N ASP A 804 15.30 -43.43 -33.68
CA ASP A 804 15.60 -43.48 -32.25
C ASP A 804 16.13 -42.10 -31.84
N LYS A 805 15.35 -41.41 -31.02
CA LYS A 805 15.69 -40.06 -30.57
C LYS A 805 16.29 -40.17 -29.19
N ILE A 806 17.48 -39.60 -29.05
CA ILE A 806 18.27 -39.71 -27.85
C ILE A 806 18.10 -38.43 -27.06
N LEU A 807 17.74 -38.56 -25.79
CA LEU A 807 17.78 -37.46 -24.83
C LEU A 807 18.97 -37.67 -23.91
N VAL A 808 19.97 -36.81 -24.02
CA VAL A 808 21.08 -36.75 -23.07
C VAL A 808 20.73 -35.71 -22.01
N VAL A 809 20.66 -36.17 -20.76
CA VAL A 809 20.36 -35.37 -19.57
C VAL A 809 21.63 -35.29 -18.73
N ASP A 810 22.16 -34.08 -18.60
CA ASP A 810 23.52 -33.84 -18.13
C ASP A 810 23.60 -32.71 -17.09
N THR A 811 24.75 -32.61 -16.43
CA THR A 811 25.13 -31.60 -15.43
C THR A 811 26.29 -30.72 -15.92
N ASN A 812 26.48 -30.63 -17.24
CA ASN A 812 27.50 -29.83 -17.95
C ASN A 812 28.87 -30.51 -18.16
N LEU A 813 28.96 -31.84 -18.00
CA LEU A 813 30.19 -32.62 -18.19
C LEU A 813 30.11 -33.62 -19.37
N GLY A 814 28.90 -33.91 -19.86
CA GLY A 814 28.60 -34.96 -20.84
C GLY A 814 28.31 -34.50 -22.26
N LEU A 815 28.65 -33.25 -22.63
CA LEU A 815 28.38 -32.69 -23.98
C LEU A 815 28.97 -33.56 -25.10
N GLU A 816 30.18 -34.10 -24.93
CA GLU A 816 30.84 -34.93 -25.95
C GLU A 816 30.05 -36.21 -26.26
N HIS A 817 29.37 -36.79 -25.28
CA HIS A 817 28.48 -37.93 -25.51
C HIS A 817 27.30 -37.54 -26.40
N ALA A 818 26.66 -36.39 -26.13
CA ALA A 818 25.56 -35.87 -26.94
C ALA A 818 26.00 -35.55 -28.38
N LEU A 819 27.15 -34.89 -28.54
CA LEU A 819 27.71 -34.59 -29.87
C LEU A 819 28.04 -35.87 -30.63
N ARG A 820 28.54 -36.91 -29.95
CA ARG A 820 28.85 -38.19 -30.60
C ARG A 820 27.59 -38.86 -31.15
N PHE A 821 26.51 -38.93 -30.36
CA PHE A 821 25.23 -39.45 -30.84
C PHE A 821 24.71 -38.67 -32.04
N GLY A 822 24.78 -37.34 -32.01
CA GLY A 822 24.41 -36.49 -33.14
C GLY A 822 25.24 -36.77 -34.40
N ARG A 823 26.57 -36.92 -34.26
CA ARG A 823 27.50 -37.22 -35.37
C ARG A 823 27.31 -38.61 -35.96
N ASP A 824 26.94 -39.58 -35.13
CA ASP A 824 26.61 -40.94 -35.56
C ASP A 824 25.21 -41.03 -36.20
N GLY A 825 24.49 -39.89 -36.30
CA GLY A 825 23.26 -39.74 -37.08
C GLY A 825 21.95 -39.77 -36.28
N TYR A 826 22.02 -39.82 -34.94
CA TYR A 826 20.83 -39.84 -34.09
C TYR A 826 20.28 -38.44 -33.86
N GLU A 827 18.96 -38.28 -33.90
CA GLU A 827 18.33 -37.02 -33.47
C GLU A 827 18.49 -36.89 -31.95
N THR A 828 19.43 -36.03 -31.55
CA THR A 828 19.88 -35.94 -30.16
C THR A 828 19.43 -34.64 -29.51
N TYR A 829 18.64 -34.75 -28.45
CA TYR A 829 18.29 -33.66 -27.56
C TYR A 829 19.27 -33.60 -26.40
N PHE A 830 19.74 -32.40 -26.08
CA PHE A 830 20.67 -32.17 -24.97
C PHE A 830 20.04 -31.24 -23.95
N ALA A 831 19.83 -31.75 -22.74
CA ALA A 831 19.25 -31.03 -21.62
C ALA A 831 20.26 -30.97 -20.47
N ILE A 832 20.53 -29.76 -19.97
CA ILE A 832 21.33 -29.57 -18.76
C ILE A 832 20.37 -29.35 -17.59
N VAL A 833 20.41 -30.20 -16.56
CA VAL A 833 19.50 -30.11 -15.41
C VAL A 833 20.13 -29.28 -14.30
N HIS A 834 19.44 -28.22 -13.91
CA HIS A 834 19.92 -27.26 -12.92
C HIS A 834 19.91 -27.80 -11.48
N GLY A 835 21.09 -27.78 -10.82
CA GLY A 835 21.25 -28.18 -9.43
C GLY A 835 22.33 -27.40 -8.68
N TRP A 836 22.08 -26.12 -8.39
CA TRP A 836 22.77 -25.25 -7.39
C TRP A 836 24.24 -24.80 -7.63
N ALA A 837 24.47 -23.51 -7.34
CA ALA A 837 25.70 -22.68 -7.38
C ALA A 837 26.22 -22.20 -8.77
N TYR A 838 26.62 -20.92 -8.84
CA TYR A 838 27.11 -20.16 -10.03
C TYR A 838 28.28 -20.85 -10.76
N PRO A 839 28.50 -20.68 -12.10
CA PRO A 839 28.18 -19.51 -12.93
C PRO A 839 27.28 -19.76 -14.17
N LYS A 840 26.31 -18.86 -14.40
CA LYS A 840 25.25 -18.98 -15.43
C LYS A 840 25.68 -18.82 -16.89
N THR A 841 26.81 -18.19 -17.17
CA THR A 841 27.19 -17.87 -18.55
C THR A 841 27.66 -19.10 -19.33
N GLN A 842 28.31 -20.07 -18.68
CA GLN A 842 28.77 -21.30 -19.34
C GLN A 842 27.60 -22.28 -19.57
N ASP A 843 26.65 -22.36 -18.65
CA ASP A 843 25.43 -23.19 -18.76
C ASP A 843 24.50 -22.70 -19.90
N GLU A 844 24.38 -21.38 -20.07
CA GLU A 844 23.63 -20.77 -21.16
C GLU A 844 24.30 -20.97 -22.53
N ILE A 845 25.59 -21.32 -22.60
CA ILE A 845 26.35 -21.48 -23.85
C ILE A 845 26.61 -22.95 -24.18
N CYS A 846 26.79 -23.84 -23.21
CA CYS A 846 27.18 -25.22 -23.44
C CYS A 846 26.14 -25.97 -24.30
N GLY A 847 26.56 -26.54 -25.43
CA GLY A 847 25.68 -27.18 -26.40
C GLY A 847 24.95 -26.23 -27.38
N TYR A 848 25.05 -24.89 -27.24
CA TYR A 848 24.63 -23.95 -28.30
C TYR A 848 25.72 -23.81 -29.36
N GLY A 849 25.30 -23.69 -30.62
CA GLY A 849 26.20 -23.51 -31.76
C GLY A 849 26.66 -24.82 -32.42
N PHE A 850 26.31 -25.98 -31.85
CA PHE A 850 26.51 -27.28 -32.46
C PHE A 850 25.27 -27.69 -33.25
N SER A 851 25.44 -27.98 -34.53
CA SER A 851 24.35 -28.42 -35.40
C SER A 851 23.93 -29.87 -35.15
N GLU A 852 24.82 -30.66 -34.54
CA GLU A 852 24.65 -32.09 -34.31
C GLU A 852 23.66 -32.41 -33.18
N ILE A 853 23.36 -31.45 -32.31
CA ILE A 853 22.46 -31.63 -31.16
C ILE A 853 21.41 -30.52 -31.09
N LYS A 854 20.26 -30.84 -30.49
CA LYS A 854 19.18 -29.90 -30.22
C LYS A 854 19.13 -29.60 -28.73
N LYS A 855 19.69 -28.45 -28.33
CA LYS A 855 19.62 -28.00 -26.94
C LYS A 855 18.19 -27.67 -26.55
N ILE A 856 17.73 -28.21 -25.43
CA ILE A 856 16.39 -28.01 -24.86
C ILE A 856 16.51 -27.61 -23.39
N TRP A 857 15.50 -26.91 -22.89
CA TRP A 857 15.57 -26.29 -21.55
C TRP A 857 15.17 -27.22 -20.42
N ASP A 858 14.36 -28.23 -20.73
CA ASP A 858 13.86 -29.21 -19.78
C ASP A 858 13.94 -30.60 -20.40
N TRP A 859 14.37 -31.61 -19.63
CA TRP A 859 14.48 -32.98 -20.15
C TRP A 859 13.11 -33.56 -20.52
N GLY A 860 12.02 -33.11 -19.88
CA GLY A 860 10.65 -33.49 -20.22
C GLY A 860 10.26 -33.06 -21.65
N GLU A 861 10.77 -31.90 -22.11
CA GLU A 861 10.59 -31.47 -23.50
C GLU A 861 11.19 -32.48 -24.50
N GLY A 862 12.30 -33.14 -24.15
CA GLY A 862 12.92 -34.17 -24.98
C GLY A 862 12.05 -35.42 -25.11
N LEU A 863 11.43 -35.83 -23.99
CA LEU A 863 10.48 -36.96 -23.99
C LEU A 863 9.21 -36.64 -24.78
N GLU A 864 8.68 -35.42 -24.65
CA GLU A 864 7.53 -34.93 -25.42
C GLU A 864 7.82 -34.88 -26.93
N LYS A 865 9.07 -34.59 -27.31
CA LYS A 865 9.54 -34.63 -28.70
C LYS A 865 9.82 -36.05 -29.21
N GLY A 866 9.55 -37.07 -28.41
CA GLY A 866 9.62 -38.47 -28.81
C GLY A 866 10.95 -39.15 -28.51
N ALA A 867 11.79 -38.60 -27.62
CA ALA A 867 12.98 -39.31 -27.15
C ALA A 867 12.59 -40.61 -26.44
N ASN A 868 13.04 -41.74 -26.98
CA ASN A 868 12.78 -43.07 -26.48
C ASN A 868 14.01 -43.68 -25.78
N ILE A 869 15.21 -43.15 -26.06
CA ILE A 869 16.45 -43.47 -25.37
C ILE A 869 16.86 -42.27 -24.51
N VAL A 870 17.07 -42.50 -23.21
CA VAL A 870 17.46 -41.46 -22.26
C VAL A 870 18.82 -41.81 -21.66
N VAL A 871 19.78 -40.91 -21.78
CA VAL A 871 21.15 -41.08 -21.28
C VAL A 871 21.36 -40.07 -20.15
N PHE A 872 21.47 -40.57 -18.92
CA PHE A 872 21.97 -39.79 -17.80
C PHE A 872 23.47 -39.99 -17.72
N THR A 873 24.21 -38.93 -18.03
CA THR A 873 25.68 -38.92 -18.01
C THR A 873 26.25 -38.77 -16.62
N ASP A 874 25.40 -38.56 -15.61
CA ASP A 874 25.85 -38.23 -14.27
C ASP A 874 24.90 -38.70 -13.14
N SER A 875 25.38 -38.65 -11.90
CA SER A 875 24.65 -39.06 -10.69
C SER A 875 23.62 -38.02 -10.22
N GLY A 876 22.53 -38.48 -9.60
CA GLY A 876 21.43 -37.66 -9.08
C GLY A 876 20.08 -37.89 -9.76
N PHE A 877 20.05 -38.76 -10.79
CA PHE A 877 18.86 -39.08 -11.58
C PHE A 877 18.35 -40.51 -11.40
N GLY A 878 18.90 -41.31 -10.50
CA GLY A 878 18.65 -42.75 -10.39
C GLY A 878 17.19 -43.12 -10.13
N HIS A 879 16.46 -42.37 -9.29
CA HIS A 879 15.01 -42.57 -9.12
C HIS A 879 14.22 -42.21 -10.38
N LEU A 880 14.64 -41.18 -11.11
CA LEU A 880 14.03 -40.80 -12.38
C LEU A 880 14.34 -41.85 -13.46
N ALA A 881 15.57 -42.35 -13.51
CA ALA A 881 16.00 -43.41 -14.43
C ALA A 881 15.21 -44.70 -14.20
N GLU A 882 15.02 -45.12 -12.94
CA GLU A 882 14.16 -46.25 -12.57
C GLU A 882 12.71 -46.03 -12.99
N TRP A 883 12.18 -44.83 -12.73
CA TRP A 883 10.83 -44.48 -13.13
C TRP A 883 10.67 -44.53 -14.66
N LEU A 884 11.60 -43.95 -15.43
CA LEU A 884 11.59 -43.98 -16.89
C LEU A 884 11.70 -45.41 -17.44
N ARG A 885 12.58 -46.26 -16.89
CA ARG A 885 12.63 -47.70 -17.22
C ARG A 885 11.29 -48.38 -16.95
N SER A 886 10.64 -48.07 -15.83
CA SER A 886 9.30 -48.61 -15.50
C SER A 886 8.21 -48.15 -16.47
N LYS A 887 8.44 -47.07 -17.21
CA LYS A 887 7.57 -46.56 -18.27
C LYS A 887 7.94 -47.09 -19.66
N GLY A 888 8.97 -47.92 -19.77
CA GLY A 888 9.38 -48.56 -21.02
C GLY A 888 10.40 -47.78 -21.84
N TYR A 889 11.00 -46.72 -21.30
CA TYR A 889 12.11 -46.03 -21.97
C TYR A 889 13.42 -46.83 -21.87
N HIS A 890 14.26 -46.73 -22.89
CA HIS A 890 15.62 -47.29 -22.84
C HIS A 890 16.53 -46.31 -22.11
N VAL A 891 16.90 -46.63 -20.86
CA VAL A 891 17.66 -45.70 -20.03
C VAL A 891 19.08 -46.18 -19.76
N ILE A 892 20.06 -45.39 -20.16
CA ILE A 892 21.48 -45.53 -19.84
C ILE A 892 21.80 -44.57 -18.68
N GLY A 893 22.21 -45.09 -17.53
CA GLY A 893 22.44 -44.28 -16.32
C GLY A 893 22.27 -45.10 -15.04
N ALA A 894 22.70 -44.56 -13.90
CA ALA A 894 22.63 -45.27 -12.63
C ALA A 894 21.19 -45.57 -12.16
N GLU A 895 21.03 -46.57 -11.30
CA GLU A 895 19.80 -46.78 -10.52
C GLU A 895 19.87 -45.97 -9.21
N SER A 896 18.75 -45.85 -8.49
CA SER A 896 18.68 -45.08 -7.25
C SER A 896 19.68 -45.55 -6.18
N ARG A 897 19.98 -46.86 -6.18
CA ARG A 897 21.01 -47.44 -5.30
C ARG A 897 22.43 -47.04 -5.69
N GLY A 898 22.70 -46.92 -6.99
CA GLY A 898 23.99 -46.43 -7.51
C GLY A 898 24.19 -44.97 -7.15
N ASP A 899 23.18 -44.14 -7.39
CA ASP A 899 23.16 -42.72 -6.97
C ASP A 899 23.39 -42.55 -5.46
N ARG A 900 22.76 -43.39 -4.66
CA ARG A 900 22.96 -43.35 -3.21
C ARG A 900 24.37 -43.74 -2.81
N LEU A 901 25.01 -44.68 -3.51
CA LEU A 901 26.41 -45.03 -3.24
C LEU A 901 27.36 -43.87 -3.57
N GLU A 902 27.08 -43.11 -4.63
CA GLU A 902 27.90 -41.97 -5.01
C GLU A 902 27.67 -40.75 -4.10
N LEU A 903 26.40 -40.39 -3.89
CA LEU A 903 26.05 -39.15 -3.20
C LEU A 903 26.11 -39.33 -1.67
N ASP A 904 25.63 -40.43 -1.11
CA ASP A 904 25.64 -40.68 0.33
C ASP A 904 26.93 -41.38 0.78
N ARG A 905 27.96 -40.57 0.98
CA ARG A 905 29.31 -41.04 1.32
C ARG A 905 29.35 -41.78 2.67
N ALA A 906 28.43 -41.48 3.60
CA ALA A 906 28.32 -42.21 4.87
C ALA A 906 27.78 -43.63 4.65
N TYR A 907 26.76 -43.75 3.79
CA TYR A 907 26.24 -45.04 3.34
C TYR A 907 27.29 -45.86 2.57
N LEU A 908 28.05 -45.23 1.67
CA LEU A 908 29.15 -45.89 0.94
C LEU A 908 30.17 -46.55 1.87
N ARG A 909 30.64 -45.83 2.90
CA ARG A 909 31.60 -46.39 3.88
C ARG A 909 31.06 -47.60 4.62
N GLN A 910 29.75 -47.62 4.93
CA GLN A 910 29.11 -48.80 5.54
C GLN A 910 29.15 -50.01 4.59
N ILE A 911 28.92 -49.80 3.30
CA ILE A 911 28.96 -50.87 2.28
C ILE A 911 30.38 -51.37 2.06
N LEU A 912 31.37 -50.48 1.91
CA LEU A 912 32.79 -50.86 1.78
C LEU A 912 33.26 -51.71 2.96
N SER A 913 32.90 -51.31 4.19
CA SER A 913 33.21 -52.09 5.39
C SER A 913 32.57 -53.48 5.40
N LYS A 914 31.32 -53.61 4.94
CA LYS A 914 30.63 -54.91 4.83
C LYS A 914 31.28 -55.82 3.81
N LEU A 915 31.84 -55.26 2.74
CA LEU A 915 32.53 -55.98 1.68
C LEU A 915 34.02 -56.24 2.00
N GLY A 916 34.50 -55.79 3.16
CA GLY A 916 35.91 -55.93 3.54
C GLY A 916 36.86 -55.04 2.74
N ILE A 917 36.34 -54.06 1.99
CA ILE A 917 37.14 -53.10 1.22
C ILE A 917 37.66 -52.03 2.17
N LYS A 918 38.99 -51.86 2.21
CA LYS A 918 39.64 -50.89 3.09
C LYS A 918 39.42 -49.47 2.57
N ALA A 919 38.95 -48.59 3.45
CA ALA A 919 38.80 -47.16 3.20
C ALA A 919 39.69 -46.33 4.17
N PRO A 920 40.03 -45.08 3.81
CA PRO A 920 40.82 -44.20 4.68
C PRO A 920 40.25 -44.06 6.10
N PRO A 921 41.09 -43.96 7.15
CA PRO A 921 40.62 -43.79 8.53
C PRO A 921 39.90 -42.44 8.70
N GLY A 922 38.62 -42.48 9.04
CA GLY A 922 37.78 -41.29 9.16
C GLY A 922 36.45 -41.59 9.85
N LYS A 923 35.80 -40.52 10.32
CA LYS A 923 34.54 -40.60 11.07
C LYS A 923 33.44 -39.76 10.41
N VAL A 924 32.22 -40.28 10.45
CA VAL A 924 31.03 -39.52 10.08
C VAL A 924 30.71 -38.56 11.23
N VAL A 925 30.52 -37.29 10.90
CA VAL A 925 30.20 -36.23 11.85
C VAL A 925 28.99 -35.45 11.36
N LYS A 926 28.20 -34.96 12.30
CA LYS A 926 26.99 -34.20 12.03
C LYS A 926 27.21 -32.73 12.27
N GLY A 927 26.69 -31.93 11.35
CA GLY A 927 26.77 -30.48 11.36
C GLY A 927 28.17 -29.89 11.20
N VAL A 928 28.21 -28.62 10.82
CA VAL A 928 29.46 -27.85 10.68
C VAL A 928 30.24 -27.82 12.00
N SER A 929 29.54 -27.79 13.14
CA SER A 929 30.14 -27.86 14.47
C SER A 929 30.77 -29.23 14.78
N GLY A 930 30.23 -30.33 14.24
CA GLY A 930 30.84 -31.65 14.32
C GLY A 930 32.15 -31.74 13.54
N VAL A 931 32.21 -31.14 12.36
CA VAL A 931 33.44 -31.02 11.55
C VAL A 931 34.51 -30.22 12.30
N ALA A 932 34.16 -29.05 12.83
CA ALA A 932 35.06 -28.21 13.62
C ALA A 932 35.63 -28.96 14.84
N ARG A 933 34.79 -29.69 15.58
CA ARG A 933 35.25 -30.53 16.70
C ARG A 933 36.17 -31.66 16.24
N ALA A 934 35.86 -32.31 15.12
CA ALA A 934 36.67 -33.38 14.57
C ALA A 934 38.06 -32.89 14.14
N ILE A 935 38.15 -31.69 13.56
CA ILE A 935 39.42 -31.06 13.19
C ILE A 935 40.23 -30.70 14.44
N ARG A 936 39.62 -30.11 15.48
CA ARG A 936 40.34 -29.81 16.74
C ARG A 936 40.91 -31.05 17.43
N GLN A 937 40.26 -32.20 17.27
CA GLN A 937 40.71 -33.48 17.79
C GLN A 937 41.75 -34.15 16.88
N ALA A 938 41.81 -33.76 15.61
CA ALA A 938 42.79 -34.26 14.66
C ALA A 938 44.08 -33.43 14.80
N SER A 939 45.18 -34.06 15.16
CA SER A 939 46.49 -33.43 15.22
C SER A 939 47.11 -33.37 13.82
N GLY A 940 46.55 -32.56 12.92
CA GLY A 940 47.06 -32.36 11.55
C GLY A 940 45.97 -32.07 10.51
N LYS A 941 46.40 -31.91 9.25
CA LYS A 941 45.51 -31.68 8.09
C LYS A 941 44.54 -32.86 7.91
N VAL A 942 43.27 -32.53 7.70
CA VAL A 942 42.22 -33.52 7.42
C VAL A 942 41.48 -33.18 6.13
N TYR A 943 40.81 -34.17 5.57
CA TYR A 943 39.92 -34.02 4.43
C TYR A 943 38.48 -34.15 4.89
N VAL A 944 37.66 -33.19 4.49
CA VAL A 944 36.23 -33.15 4.78
C VAL A 944 35.49 -33.46 3.48
N LYS A 945 34.77 -34.58 3.44
CA LYS A 945 33.89 -34.98 2.35
C LYS A 945 32.43 -34.79 2.78
N VAL A 946 31.66 -34.01 2.04
CA VAL A 946 30.26 -33.67 2.36
C VAL A 946 29.35 -34.79 1.86
N SER A 947 28.47 -35.34 2.69
CA SER A 947 27.52 -36.38 2.25
C SER A 947 26.28 -35.75 1.60
N ARG A 948 25.77 -36.40 0.56
CA ARG A 948 24.55 -36.08 -0.22
C ARG A 948 24.57 -34.74 -0.93
N VAL A 949 25.76 -34.16 -1.12
CA VAL A 949 25.94 -32.87 -1.78
C VAL A 949 27.02 -32.99 -2.84
N ARG A 950 26.76 -32.32 -3.96
CA ARG A 950 27.57 -32.28 -5.16
C ARG A 950 27.96 -30.84 -5.50
N GLY A 951 29.16 -30.62 -6.02
CA GLY A 951 29.68 -29.31 -6.47
C GLY A 951 31.01 -28.94 -5.85
N ASP A 952 31.47 -27.70 -6.05
CA ASP A 952 32.86 -27.23 -5.75
C ASP A 952 33.34 -27.35 -4.30
N VAL A 953 32.44 -27.63 -3.35
CA VAL A 953 32.73 -27.78 -1.91
C VAL A 953 32.49 -29.20 -1.41
N GLU A 954 32.28 -30.15 -2.31
CA GLU A 954 31.97 -31.54 -1.96
C GLU A 954 33.11 -32.23 -1.20
N THR A 955 34.36 -31.86 -1.49
CA THR A 955 35.56 -32.37 -0.84
C THR A 955 36.57 -31.23 -0.72
N PHE A 956 37.08 -30.99 0.48
CA PHE A 956 38.15 -30.01 0.70
C PHE A 956 39.04 -30.43 1.87
N SER A 957 40.28 -29.95 1.87
CA SER A 957 41.15 -30.09 3.04
C SER A 957 40.98 -28.92 3.99
N ALA A 958 41.11 -29.18 5.28
CA ALA A 958 41.24 -28.14 6.29
C ALA A 958 42.28 -28.53 7.33
N SER A 959 43.12 -27.58 7.69
CA SER A 959 44.10 -27.72 8.76
C SER A 959 43.61 -27.10 10.07
N SER A 960 42.58 -26.26 10.00
CA SER A 960 41.94 -25.65 11.16
C SER A 960 40.40 -25.67 11.04
N PRO A 961 39.68 -25.58 12.16
CA PRO A 961 38.23 -25.43 12.16
C PRO A 961 37.75 -24.21 11.39
N GLU A 962 38.50 -23.12 11.44
CA GLU A 962 38.18 -21.85 10.79
C GLU A 962 38.26 -21.98 9.26
N GLU A 963 39.28 -22.68 8.74
CA GLU A 963 39.38 -23.00 7.31
C GLU A 963 38.19 -23.85 6.83
N ALA A 964 37.84 -24.89 7.60
CA ALA A 964 36.68 -25.71 7.27
C ALA A 964 35.38 -24.93 7.32
N GLU A 965 35.23 -24.02 8.28
CA GLU A 965 34.04 -23.17 8.43
C GLU A 965 33.89 -22.19 7.26
N VAL A 966 35.00 -21.65 6.74
CA VAL A 966 35.01 -20.84 5.52
C VAL A 966 34.58 -21.68 4.32
N MET A 967 35.17 -22.86 4.11
CA MET A 967 34.81 -23.73 2.98
C MET A 967 33.36 -24.21 3.06
N LEU A 968 32.88 -24.58 4.25
CA LEU A 968 31.49 -24.99 4.47
C LEU A 968 30.49 -23.84 4.39
N SER A 969 30.92 -22.59 4.64
CA SER A 969 30.06 -21.41 4.49
C SER A 969 29.71 -21.12 3.03
N LYS A 970 30.60 -21.46 2.08
CA LYS A 970 30.36 -21.31 0.64
C LYS A 970 29.20 -22.19 0.15
N GLY A 971 29.02 -23.37 0.74
CA GLY A 971 27.89 -24.26 0.47
C GLY A 971 26.65 -24.02 1.34
N ALA A 972 26.65 -22.99 2.19
CA ALA A 972 25.56 -22.69 3.14
C ALA A 972 25.15 -23.86 4.07
N PHE A 973 26.04 -24.83 4.33
CA PHE A 973 25.72 -26.06 5.08
C PHE A 973 25.28 -25.83 6.53
N ARG A 974 25.53 -24.64 7.09
CA ARG A 974 24.99 -24.24 8.40
C ARG A 974 23.46 -24.20 8.45
N VAL A 975 22.80 -23.97 7.30
CA VAL A 975 21.33 -23.97 7.17
C VAL A 975 20.73 -25.36 7.36
N LEU A 976 21.49 -26.41 7.02
CA LEU A 976 21.11 -27.81 7.20
C LEU A 976 21.35 -28.32 8.64
N GLY A 977 22.00 -27.53 9.49
CA GLY A 977 22.20 -27.86 10.91
C GLY A 977 22.91 -29.21 11.12
N GLU A 978 22.41 -30.00 12.07
CA GLU A 978 22.93 -31.34 12.39
C GLU A 978 22.46 -32.42 11.38
N ASP A 979 21.56 -32.09 10.47
CA ASP A 979 21.10 -33.01 9.43
C ASP A 979 22.12 -33.15 8.29
N ALA A 980 23.08 -32.22 8.20
CA ALA A 980 24.22 -32.35 7.31
C ALA A 980 25.25 -33.35 7.87
N GLU A 981 25.50 -34.40 7.10
CA GLU A 981 26.51 -35.41 7.43
C GLU A 981 27.79 -35.16 6.63
N PHE A 982 28.93 -35.21 7.32
CA PHE A 982 30.26 -35.03 6.76
C PHE A 982 31.14 -36.22 7.13
N ILE A 983 32.15 -36.49 6.34
CA ILE A 983 33.19 -37.46 6.65
C ILE A 983 34.48 -36.68 6.84
N VAL A 984 35.09 -36.82 8.00
CA VAL A 984 36.40 -36.22 8.30
C VAL A 984 37.43 -37.34 8.34
N GLU A 985 38.31 -37.34 7.35
CA GLU A 985 39.35 -38.34 7.12
C GLU A 985 40.73 -37.75 7.41
N LYS A 986 41.64 -38.54 7.96
CA LYS A 986 43.04 -38.12 8.09
C LYS A 986 43.68 -38.03 6.71
N ALA A 987 44.55 -37.05 6.51
CA ALA A 987 45.39 -37.01 5.32
C ALA A 987 46.22 -38.31 5.21
N LEU A 988 46.31 -38.85 4.00
CA LEU A 988 47.12 -40.00 3.64
C LEU A 988 48.10 -39.60 2.54
N ASP A 989 49.28 -40.20 2.52
CA ASP A 989 50.26 -40.02 1.46
C ASP A 989 49.87 -40.89 0.25
N GLY A 990 49.50 -40.27 -0.87
CA GLY A 990 49.08 -40.94 -2.08
C GLY A 990 48.20 -40.07 -2.98
N ILE A 991 47.79 -40.59 -4.14
CA ILE A 991 46.86 -39.94 -5.06
C ILE A 991 45.56 -40.76 -5.11
N GLU A 992 44.41 -40.11 -4.92
CA GLU A 992 43.09 -40.72 -5.12
C GLU A 992 42.77 -40.67 -6.61
N ILE A 993 42.60 -41.82 -7.26
CA ILE A 993 42.29 -41.89 -8.69
C ILE A 993 40.78 -42.16 -8.83
N GLY A 994 40.06 -41.22 -9.45
CA GLY A 994 38.68 -41.41 -9.86
C GLY A 994 38.62 -42.08 -11.23
N VAL A 995 37.72 -43.05 -11.39
CA VAL A 995 37.56 -43.77 -12.65
C VAL A 995 36.07 -43.84 -12.96
N ASP A 996 35.67 -43.19 -14.05
CA ASP A 996 34.31 -43.24 -14.58
C ASP A 996 34.23 -44.30 -15.67
N ALA A 997 33.33 -45.26 -15.48
CA ALA A 997 33.16 -46.37 -16.40
C ALA A 997 31.68 -46.73 -16.55
N TRP A 998 31.30 -47.10 -17.77
CA TRP A 998 29.98 -47.62 -18.05
C TRP A 998 29.91 -49.11 -17.71
N PHE A 999 28.86 -49.55 -17.03
CA PHE A 999 28.63 -50.95 -16.71
C PHE A 999 27.39 -51.45 -17.44
N ASN A 1000 27.53 -52.50 -18.24
CA ASN A 1000 26.43 -53.04 -19.04
C ASN A 1000 25.58 -54.08 -18.29
N GLY A 1001 25.81 -54.27 -16.99
CA GLY A 1001 25.15 -55.28 -16.17
C GLY A 1001 25.93 -56.59 -16.00
N LYS A 1002 26.98 -56.81 -16.81
CA LYS A 1002 27.86 -57.99 -16.72
C LYS A 1002 29.33 -57.61 -16.52
N GLU A 1003 29.79 -56.63 -17.29
CA GLU A 1003 31.17 -56.15 -17.25
C GLU A 1003 31.22 -54.63 -17.43
N PHE A 1004 32.34 -54.03 -17.02
CA PHE A 1004 32.62 -52.64 -17.34
C PHE A 1004 33.04 -52.54 -18.81
N VAL A 1005 32.46 -51.57 -19.51
CA VAL A 1005 32.75 -51.30 -20.91
C VAL A 1005 34.19 -50.78 -21.02
N PRO A 1006 34.99 -51.20 -22.03
CA PRO A 1006 36.41 -50.84 -22.13
C PRO A 1006 36.69 -49.34 -22.31
N VAL A 1007 35.65 -48.53 -22.51
CA VAL A 1007 35.76 -47.07 -22.58
C VAL A 1007 35.73 -46.54 -21.15
N VAL A 1008 36.92 -46.27 -20.64
CA VAL A 1008 37.15 -45.72 -19.31
C VAL A 1008 37.54 -44.26 -19.46
N ALA A 1009 36.81 -43.39 -18.77
CA ALA A 1009 37.25 -42.01 -18.56
C ALA A 1009 37.98 -41.99 -17.21
N ASP A 1010 39.28 -41.76 -17.23
CA ASP A 1010 40.11 -41.68 -16.03
C ASP A 1010 40.33 -40.21 -15.66
N THR A 1011 39.81 -39.84 -14.48
CA THR A 1011 39.97 -38.50 -13.91
C THR A 1011 41.00 -38.59 -12.79
N VAL A 1012 42.20 -38.10 -13.07
CA VAL A 1012 43.25 -37.98 -12.04
C VAL A 1012 42.98 -36.72 -11.23
N GLU A 1013 42.27 -36.89 -10.11
CA GLU A 1013 41.97 -35.80 -9.19
C GLU A 1013 42.88 -35.84 -7.96
N MET A 1014 43.61 -34.76 -7.68
CA MET A 1014 44.31 -34.63 -6.40
C MET A 1014 43.32 -34.35 -5.25
N LYS A 1015 42.58 -35.38 -4.82
CA LYS A 1015 41.66 -35.35 -3.65
C LYS A 1015 42.38 -35.63 -2.31
N GLY A 1016 43.70 -35.43 -2.28
CA GLY A 1016 44.58 -35.73 -1.17
C GLY A 1016 46.03 -35.46 -1.55
N SER A 1017 46.68 -34.43 -0.99
CA SER A 1017 48.14 -34.32 -1.03
C SER A 1017 48.65 -33.75 0.30
N GLY A 1018 49.62 -34.45 0.87
CA GLY A 1018 50.78 -33.82 1.47
C GLY A 1018 51.69 -33.36 0.35
#